data_AF-A0A7J6EKG3-F1
#
_entry.id   AF-A0A7J6EKG3-F1
#
_cell.length_a   1.000
_cell.length_b   1.000
_cell.length_c   1.000
_cell.angle_alpha   90.00
_cell.angle_beta   90.00
_cell.angle_gamma   90.00
#
_symmetry.space_group_name_H-M   'P 1'
#
loop_
_entity.id
_entity.type
_entity.pdbx_description
1 polymer ?
#
loop_
_entity_poly.entity_id
_entity_poly.type
_entity_poly.pdbx_seq_one_letter_code
_entity_poly.pdbx_strand_id
1 'polypeptide(L)'
;MRLDTKRMERCLWLAISVISLFVDLVTIMRGVMVTSLVLNATLVINVTKYIVRVAGDDDESFDGEDIEDEFRKNIYNTHHQDDSDDPKLVNHFANSDNEDNINNEKKQWTAQALSVAGSVIGGGKEFDQVEKEVIILRLLILCFFFRFRILTPAWDAFPLWLISVICEIWFAFSWILDQFPKWNPITRETYLDRLSIRFEREGEPNRLAPVDVFVSSVDPLKEPPIITANTVLSILAADYPVDKLCAYVSDDGASMLLFDSLAETAEFARRWVPFCKKHNVEPRAPEFYFSEKIDYLKDKVHPSFVKERRAMKREYEEFKVRINALVAKALKKPEEGWVMQDGSPWPGNITRDHPGMIQVWLGSGGALDVEGKELPRLVYISREKRPGYQHHKKAGAMNALVRVSAVLTNAPFMLNLDCDHYLNNSKAVREAMCFLMDPQLGKKLCYVQFPQRFDGIDRHDRYANRNTVFFDINMKGLDGIQGPVYVGTGCVFNRQALYGYDPPVSEKRPKMTCDCWPSWCCCCCGGSRKKKSKTKSKKGLSRLLGGLYNKKKKMMGKTYTRKESGNMFDLEEIEEGLEGYEELEKSSLMSQKNFEKRFGQSPVFIASTLMEDGGLPEGTNSTTLIKEAIHVISCGYEEKTEWGKEIGWIYGSVTEDILTGFKMHCRGWKSVYCMPKRDAFKGSAPINLSDRLHQVLRWALGSVEIFLSRHCPLWYGWGGKLKLLERLAYTNTIVYPWTSIPLIAYCTIPALNNLASIWFLALFLSIIATGILELRWSGVSIEDWWRNEQFWVIGGVSAHLFAVFQGLLKVLAGVDTNFTVTSKAADDAEFGELYLFKWTTLLIPPTTLIIINMVGVVAGVSDAINNGYGSWGPLFGKLFFAFWVILHLYPFLKGLMGRQNRTPTIVVLWSILLASIFSLIWVRIDPFLPKQTGPILKQCGVEC
;
A
#
# COMPACT_ATOMS: atom_id res chain seq x y z
N MET A 1 20.94 50.37 44.62
CA MET A 1 20.59 49.04 44.07
C MET A 1 21.00 47.96 45.08
N ARG A 2 20.13 47.58 46.02
CA ARG A 2 20.23 46.30 46.73
C ARG A 2 19.23 45.37 46.04
N LEU A 3 19.71 44.45 45.21
CA LEU A 3 18.89 43.36 44.70
C LEU A 3 18.46 42.53 45.92
N ASP A 4 17.16 42.43 46.14
CA ASP A 4 16.55 41.67 47.23
C ASP A 4 16.76 40.17 46.97
N THR A 5 17.90 39.66 47.45
CA THR A 5 18.38 38.28 47.27
C THR A 5 17.37 37.24 47.74
N LYS A 6 16.58 37.55 48.78
CA LYS A 6 15.48 36.69 49.26
C LYS A 6 14.30 36.60 48.31
N ARG A 7 14.15 37.54 47.38
CA ARG A 7 13.08 37.53 46.35
C ARG A 7 13.55 36.81 45.10
N MET A 8 14.84 36.91 44.78
CA MET A 8 15.50 36.15 43.72
C MET A 8 15.58 34.66 44.07
N GLU A 9 15.93 34.31 45.31
CA GLU A 9 15.87 32.92 45.81
C GLU A 9 14.44 32.36 45.75
N ARG A 10 13.42 33.16 46.06
CA ARG A 10 12.02 32.74 45.91
C ARG A 10 11.60 32.54 44.46
N CYS A 11 12.05 33.40 43.53
CA CYS A 11 11.83 33.20 42.10
C CYS A 11 12.59 31.98 41.55
N LEU A 12 13.81 31.73 42.04
CA LEU A 12 14.60 30.55 41.67
C LEU A 12 13.98 29.28 42.22
N TRP A 13 13.50 29.30 43.47
CA TRP A 13 12.71 28.21 44.06
C TRP A 13 11.38 28.01 43.33
N LEU A 14 10.69 29.07 42.91
CA LEU A 14 9.48 28.96 42.08
C LEU A 14 9.79 28.41 40.69
N ALA A 15 10.88 28.83 40.05
CA ALA A 15 11.29 28.30 38.75
C ALA A 15 11.72 26.83 38.85
N ILE A 16 12.49 26.45 39.87
CA ILE A 16 12.85 25.06 40.17
C ILE A 16 11.61 24.25 40.55
N SER A 17 10.66 24.82 41.30
CA SER A 17 9.40 24.16 41.63
C SER A 17 8.47 24.04 40.44
N VAL A 18 8.47 24.99 39.49
CA VAL A 18 7.72 24.94 38.22
C VAL A 18 8.36 23.95 37.26
N ILE A 19 9.69 23.79 37.28
CA ILE A 19 10.40 22.78 36.48
C ILE A 19 10.30 21.39 37.11
N SER A 20 10.32 21.28 38.44
CA SER A 20 9.94 20.05 39.14
C SER A 20 8.49 19.74 38.85
N LEU A 21 7.57 20.71 38.96
CA LEU A 21 6.20 20.57 38.46
C LEU A 21 6.16 20.30 36.96
N PHE A 22 7.12 20.66 36.13
CA PHE A 22 7.10 20.36 34.70
C PHE A 22 7.58 18.92 34.43
N VAL A 23 8.60 18.45 35.15
CA VAL A 23 9.09 17.08 35.11
C VAL A 23 8.09 16.14 35.79
N ASP A 24 7.54 16.54 36.92
CA ASP A 24 6.46 15.90 37.66
C ASP A 24 5.16 16.00 36.88
N LEU A 25 4.78 17.09 36.22
CA LEU A 25 3.58 17.14 35.34
C LEU A 25 3.82 16.40 34.02
N VAL A 26 5.04 16.24 33.52
CA VAL A 26 5.33 15.35 32.38
C VAL A 26 5.34 13.88 32.82
N THR A 27 5.75 13.58 34.06
CA THR A 27 5.75 12.24 34.65
C THR A 27 4.37 11.86 35.19
N ILE A 28 3.62 12.84 35.70
CA ILE A 28 2.23 12.78 36.12
C ILE A 28 1.34 12.92 34.88
N MET A 29 1.67 13.55 33.75
CA MET A 29 0.87 13.46 32.52
C MET A 29 1.25 12.25 31.68
N ARG A 30 2.46 11.69 31.77
CA ARG A 30 2.68 10.29 31.37
C ARG A 30 1.92 9.36 32.30
N GLY A 31 1.99 9.62 33.60
CA GLY A 31 1.32 8.87 34.65
C GLY A 31 -0.20 8.99 34.59
N VAL A 32 -0.77 10.13 34.22
CA VAL A 32 -2.20 10.50 34.11
C VAL A 32 -2.66 10.36 32.67
N MET A 33 -1.85 10.41 31.62
CA MET A 33 -2.29 9.83 30.35
C MET A 33 -2.32 8.32 30.46
N VAL A 34 -1.37 7.66 31.14
CA VAL A 34 -1.42 6.20 31.34
C VAL A 34 -2.46 5.83 32.39
N THR A 35 -2.62 6.54 33.50
CA THR A 35 -3.70 6.30 34.50
C THR A 35 -5.02 6.91 34.10
N SER A 36 -5.13 7.91 33.24
CA SER A 36 -6.41 8.33 32.62
C SER A 36 -6.71 7.50 31.39
N LEU A 37 -5.74 6.95 30.64
CA LEU A 37 -6.01 5.87 29.70
C LEU A 37 -6.43 4.61 30.46
N VAL A 38 -5.80 4.27 31.59
CA VAL A 38 -6.15 3.08 32.37
C VAL A 38 -7.42 3.31 33.19
N LEU A 39 -7.65 4.46 33.82
CA LEU A 39 -8.92 4.79 34.50
C LEU A 39 -10.04 5.05 33.50
N ASN A 40 -9.81 5.71 32.35
CA ASN A 40 -10.84 5.85 31.32
C ASN A 40 -11.03 4.56 30.54
N ALA A 41 -10.02 3.71 30.36
CA ALA A 41 -10.22 2.35 29.87
C ALA A 41 -10.95 1.52 30.92
N THR A 42 -10.71 1.69 32.22
CA THR A 42 -11.45 1.00 33.28
C THR A 42 -12.88 1.55 33.38
N LEU A 43 -13.09 2.86 33.18
CA LEU A 43 -14.41 3.50 33.13
C LEU A 43 -15.16 3.10 31.86
N VAL A 44 -14.50 3.04 30.71
CA VAL A 44 -15.06 2.55 29.44
C VAL A 44 -15.28 1.05 29.50
N ILE A 45 -14.40 0.24 30.08
CA ILE A 45 -14.61 -1.20 30.31
C ILE A 45 -15.76 -1.40 31.31
N ASN A 46 -15.88 -0.59 32.35
CA ASN A 46 -16.98 -0.67 33.31
C ASN A 46 -18.31 -0.18 32.71
N VAL A 47 -18.29 0.88 31.90
CA VAL A 47 -19.48 1.37 31.17
C VAL A 47 -19.86 0.40 30.04
N THR A 48 -18.90 -0.21 29.36
CA THR A 48 -19.14 -1.25 28.34
C THR A 48 -19.64 -2.54 29.00
N LYS A 49 -19.07 -2.95 30.14
CA LYS A 49 -19.60 -4.05 30.97
C LYS A 49 -21.00 -3.75 31.50
N TYR A 50 -21.28 -2.49 31.88
CA TYR A 50 -22.60 -2.06 32.36
C TYR A 50 -23.63 -2.03 31.22
N ILE A 51 -23.25 -1.56 30.03
CA ILE A 51 -24.09 -1.59 28.83
C ILE A 51 -24.35 -3.02 28.38
N VAL A 52 -23.34 -3.92 28.45
CA VAL A 52 -23.49 -5.36 28.17
C VAL A 52 -24.37 -6.04 29.22
N ARG A 53 -24.24 -5.70 30.51
CA ARG A 53 -25.12 -6.21 31.58
C ARG A 53 -26.57 -5.73 31.47
N VAL A 54 -26.79 -4.51 30.99
CA VAL A 54 -28.15 -3.95 30.79
C VAL A 54 -28.78 -4.46 29.48
N ALA A 55 -27.98 -5.01 28.56
CA ALA A 55 -28.43 -5.56 27.28
C ALA A 55 -28.54 -7.10 27.26
N GLY A 56 -28.14 -7.79 28.33
CA GLY A 56 -28.21 -9.24 28.47
C GLY A 56 -28.49 -9.65 29.91
N ASP A 57 -29.76 -9.67 30.29
CA ASP A 57 -30.24 -10.58 31.32
C ASP A 57 -30.48 -11.92 30.62
N ASP A 58 -29.50 -12.81 30.74
CA ASP A 58 -29.60 -14.28 30.77
C ASP A 58 -28.21 -14.82 30.44
N ASP A 59 -27.38 -15.04 31.47
CA ASP A 59 -26.31 -16.06 31.41
C ASP A 59 -25.90 -16.46 32.84
N GLU A 60 -26.26 -17.69 33.18
CA GLU A 60 -25.66 -18.45 34.27
C GLU A 60 -24.16 -18.61 34.03
N SER A 61 -23.39 -18.40 35.09
CA SER A 61 -21.95 -18.68 35.16
C SER A 61 -21.65 -20.16 34.91
N PHE A 62 -20.84 -20.47 33.90
CA PHE A 62 -20.17 -21.77 33.77
C PHE A 62 -18.66 -21.56 33.85
N ASP A 63 -18.08 -21.92 34.99
CA ASP A 63 -16.64 -21.97 35.21
C ASP A 63 -16.03 -23.13 34.42
N GLY A 64 -14.91 -22.85 33.74
CA GLY A 64 -14.17 -23.82 32.95
C GLY A 64 -13.17 -24.58 33.80
N GLU A 65 -13.49 -25.83 34.10
CA GLU A 65 -12.58 -26.92 34.45
C GLU A 65 -13.37 -28.24 34.25
N ASP A 66 -13.63 -28.69 33.00
CA ASP A 66 -14.18 -30.05 32.73
C ASP A 66 -14.26 -30.43 31.22
N ILE A 67 -13.31 -30.00 30.36
CA ILE A 67 -13.34 -30.34 28.91
C ILE A 67 -12.22 -31.31 28.48
N GLU A 68 -11.33 -31.74 29.38
CA GLU A 68 -10.26 -32.70 29.04
C GLU A 68 -10.59 -34.17 29.37
N ASP A 69 -11.62 -34.46 30.17
CA ASP A 69 -11.99 -35.85 30.53
C ASP A 69 -13.11 -36.46 29.67
N GLU A 70 -13.92 -35.65 28.98
CA GLU A 70 -15.00 -36.16 28.13
C GLU A 70 -14.51 -36.52 26.70
N PHE A 71 -13.45 -35.86 26.22
CA PHE A 71 -12.80 -36.19 24.95
C PHE A 71 -11.96 -37.48 25.02
N ARG A 72 -11.50 -37.86 26.21
CA ARG A 72 -10.71 -39.08 26.44
C ARG A 72 -11.57 -40.34 26.58
N LYS A 73 -12.83 -40.21 26.97
CA LYS A 73 -13.78 -41.33 27.11
C LYS A 73 -14.43 -41.77 25.79
N ASN A 74 -14.54 -40.89 24.80
CA ASN A 74 -15.16 -41.20 23.50
C ASN A 74 -14.23 -41.81 22.44
N ILE A 75 -12.90 -41.86 22.70
CA ILE A 75 -11.93 -42.47 21.78
C ILE A 75 -11.58 -43.92 22.19
N TYR A 76 -11.95 -44.36 23.41
CA TYR A 76 -11.61 -45.69 23.93
C TYR A 76 -12.69 -46.77 23.74
N ASN A 77 -13.85 -46.46 23.15
CA ASN A 77 -14.99 -47.37 23.02
C ASN A 77 -15.30 -47.85 21.58
N THR A 78 -14.40 -47.64 20.61
CA THR A 78 -14.63 -48.02 19.20
C THR A 78 -13.71 -49.12 18.65
N HIS A 79 -12.96 -49.81 19.50
CA HIS A 79 -12.21 -51.01 19.11
C HIS A 79 -12.36 -52.12 20.15
N HIS A 80 -13.47 -52.85 20.10
CA HIS A 80 -13.55 -54.29 20.34
C HIS A 80 -15.01 -54.76 20.25
N GLN A 81 -15.36 -55.45 19.16
CA GLN A 81 -16.03 -56.75 19.15
C GLN A 81 -16.56 -57.07 17.75
N ASP A 82 -15.81 -57.91 17.04
CA ASP A 82 -16.38 -58.91 16.15
C ASP A 82 -16.83 -60.10 17.02
N ASP A 83 -18.04 -60.63 16.79
CA ASP A 83 -18.34 -62.07 16.60
C ASP A 83 -19.85 -62.39 16.73
N SER A 84 -20.28 -63.35 15.90
CA SER A 84 -21.49 -64.22 15.94
C SER A 84 -22.77 -63.87 15.14
N ASP A 85 -22.86 -64.52 13.97
CA ASP A 85 -23.87 -65.49 13.47
C ASP A 85 -25.40 -65.23 13.48
N ASP A 86 -25.94 -65.37 12.25
CA ASP A 86 -27.20 -66.02 11.80
C ASP A 86 -28.52 -65.23 11.66
N PRO A 87 -29.41 -65.60 10.70
CA PRO A 87 -30.10 -64.65 9.82
C PRO A 87 -31.63 -64.78 9.95
N LYS A 88 -32.40 -63.75 9.56
CA LYS A 88 -33.75 -63.89 8.99
C LYS A 88 -34.39 -62.54 8.63
N LEU A 89 -35.14 -62.60 7.52
CA LEU A 89 -36.20 -61.70 7.07
C LEU A 89 -35.82 -60.39 6.32
N VAL A 90 -35.33 -60.61 5.10
CA VAL A 90 -35.96 -60.20 3.84
C VAL A 90 -37.29 -59.39 3.92
N ASN A 91 -37.24 -58.21 3.31
CA ASN A 91 -38.26 -57.44 2.57
C ASN A 91 -39.46 -56.82 3.30
N HIS A 92 -39.50 -55.49 3.33
CA HIS A 92 -40.43 -54.74 2.47
C HIS A 92 -40.13 -53.23 2.39
N PHE A 93 -40.19 -52.72 1.14
CA PHE A 93 -40.21 -51.32 0.69
C PHE A 93 -38.88 -50.58 0.50
N ALA A 94 -38.33 -50.80 -0.70
CA ALA A 94 -37.53 -49.83 -1.43
C ALA A 94 -38.36 -48.58 -1.76
N ASN A 95 -37.76 -47.40 -1.53
CA ASN A 95 -38.00 -46.20 -2.32
C ASN A 95 -36.62 -45.55 -2.53
N SER A 96 -36.04 -45.79 -3.71
CA SER A 96 -34.67 -45.48 -4.12
C SER A 96 -34.44 -44.05 -4.61
N ASP A 97 -35.44 -43.17 -4.57
CA ASP A 97 -35.38 -41.92 -5.34
C ASP A 97 -35.02 -40.67 -4.50
N ASN A 98 -34.80 -40.83 -3.19
CA ASN A 98 -34.45 -39.72 -2.29
C ASN A 98 -33.00 -39.76 -1.77
N GLU A 99 -32.32 -40.91 -1.77
CA GLU A 99 -30.92 -40.99 -1.33
C GLU A 99 -29.95 -40.42 -2.37
N ASP A 100 -30.27 -40.53 -3.67
CA ASP A 100 -29.41 -40.00 -4.73
C ASP A 100 -29.44 -38.47 -4.81
N ASN A 101 -30.57 -37.83 -4.53
CA ASN A 101 -30.66 -36.37 -4.48
C ASN A 101 -30.00 -35.79 -3.23
N ILE A 102 -30.14 -36.43 -2.07
CA ILE A 102 -29.49 -36.00 -0.83
C ILE A 102 -27.98 -36.25 -0.88
N ASN A 103 -27.52 -37.33 -1.54
CA ASN A 103 -26.10 -37.57 -1.79
C ASN A 103 -25.52 -36.66 -2.88
N ASN A 104 -26.29 -36.28 -3.91
CA ASN A 104 -25.84 -35.27 -4.88
C ASN A 104 -25.79 -33.88 -4.25
N GLU A 105 -26.78 -33.49 -3.45
CA GLU A 105 -26.74 -32.22 -2.72
C GLU A 105 -25.63 -32.23 -1.67
N LYS A 106 -25.44 -33.29 -0.87
CA LYS A 106 -24.30 -33.38 0.05
C LYS A 106 -22.95 -33.41 -0.67
N LYS A 107 -22.82 -34.07 -1.83
CA LYS A 107 -21.62 -34.00 -2.69
C LYS A 107 -21.42 -32.62 -3.29
N GLN A 108 -22.48 -31.91 -3.64
CA GLN A 108 -22.43 -30.56 -4.20
C GLN A 108 -22.09 -29.52 -3.12
N TRP A 109 -22.63 -29.66 -1.91
CA TRP A 109 -22.31 -28.82 -0.75
C TRP A 109 -20.91 -29.10 -0.20
N THR A 110 -20.46 -30.36 -0.16
CA THR A 110 -19.06 -30.69 0.19
C THR A 110 -18.08 -30.27 -0.91
N ALA A 111 -18.42 -30.43 -2.20
CA ALA A 111 -17.61 -29.91 -3.30
C ALA A 111 -17.54 -28.37 -3.31
N GLN A 112 -18.61 -27.68 -2.91
CA GLN A 112 -18.67 -26.22 -2.83
C GLN A 112 -17.99 -25.68 -1.55
N ALA A 113 -18.02 -26.42 -0.44
CA ALA A 113 -17.23 -26.10 0.77
C ALA A 113 -15.73 -26.42 0.60
N LEU A 114 -15.38 -27.44 -0.20
CA LEU A 114 -14.00 -27.69 -0.68
C LEU A 114 -13.58 -26.75 -1.84
N SER A 115 -14.50 -25.98 -2.42
CA SER A 115 -14.25 -25.29 -3.71
C SER A 115 -13.31 -24.10 -3.65
N VAL A 116 -13.07 -23.54 -2.46
CA VAL A 116 -12.35 -22.27 -2.31
C VAL A 116 -11.00 -22.52 -1.67
N ALA A 117 -9.92 -22.31 -2.44
CA ALA A 117 -8.54 -22.41 -1.95
C ALA A 117 -8.12 -21.18 -1.12
N GLY A 118 -8.93 -20.12 -1.06
CA GLY A 118 -8.77 -19.04 -0.08
C GLY A 118 -10.10 -18.47 0.40
N SER A 119 -10.33 -18.42 1.72
CA SER A 119 -11.60 -17.97 2.30
C SER A 119 -11.51 -16.54 2.84
N VAL A 120 -12.63 -15.82 2.79
CA VAL A 120 -12.82 -14.61 3.60
C VAL A 120 -13.28 -15.06 4.99
N ILE A 121 -12.53 -14.68 6.02
CA ILE A 121 -12.95 -14.85 7.40
C ILE A 121 -13.69 -13.57 7.79
N GLY A 122 -14.93 -13.72 8.23
CA GLY A 122 -15.65 -12.60 8.83
C GLY A 122 -14.91 -12.18 10.10
N GLY A 123 -14.48 -10.91 10.16
CA GLY A 123 -14.04 -10.31 11.42
C GLY A 123 -15.12 -10.48 12.49
N GLY A 124 -14.73 -10.40 13.76
CA GLY A 124 -15.68 -10.50 14.88
C GLY A 124 -16.79 -9.46 14.71
N LYS A 125 -17.95 -9.90 14.19
CA LYS A 125 -19.05 -9.02 13.74
C LYS A 125 -19.50 -8.03 14.81
N GLU A 126 -19.35 -8.40 16.08
CA GLU A 126 -19.66 -7.58 17.24
C GLU A 126 -18.71 -6.37 17.37
N PHE A 127 -17.41 -6.56 17.16
CA PHE A 127 -16.43 -5.46 17.25
C PHE A 127 -16.59 -4.47 16.11
N ASP A 128 -16.81 -4.96 14.90
CA ASP A 128 -17.05 -4.13 13.72
C ASP A 128 -18.32 -3.27 13.87
N GLN A 129 -19.33 -3.76 14.58
CA GLN A 129 -20.57 -3.03 14.83
C GLN A 129 -20.35 -1.88 15.82
N VAL A 130 -19.66 -2.13 16.94
CA VAL A 130 -19.35 -1.11 17.95
C VAL A 130 -18.48 0.01 17.36
N GLU A 131 -17.48 -0.33 16.55
CA GLU A 131 -16.64 0.65 15.88
C GLU A 131 -17.45 1.58 14.96
N LYS A 132 -18.36 1.02 14.16
CA LYS A 132 -19.25 1.81 13.29
C LYS A 132 -20.12 2.77 14.09
N GLU A 133 -20.69 2.32 15.20
CA GLU A 133 -21.50 3.18 16.08
C GLU A 133 -20.68 4.33 16.66
N VAL A 134 -19.44 4.07 17.10
CA VAL A 134 -18.53 5.11 17.62
C VAL A 134 -18.11 6.10 16.51
N ILE A 135 -17.85 5.63 15.28
CA ILE A 135 -17.55 6.50 14.13
C ILE A 135 -18.75 7.40 13.80
N ILE A 136 -19.97 6.86 13.81
CA ILE A 136 -21.20 7.63 13.60
C ILE A 136 -21.40 8.67 14.71
N LEU A 137 -21.19 8.29 15.97
CA LEU A 137 -21.26 9.22 17.10
C LEU A 137 -20.25 10.35 16.95
N ARG A 138 -19.01 10.04 16.54
CA ARG A 138 -17.97 11.04 16.27
C ARG A 138 -18.36 12.00 15.15
N LEU A 139 -18.99 11.52 14.09
CA LEU A 139 -19.55 12.38 13.03
C LEU A 139 -20.61 13.35 13.59
N LEU A 140 -21.50 12.88 14.44
CA LEU A 140 -22.52 13.72 15.08
C LEU A 140 -21.87 14.81 15.95
N ILE A 141 -20.89 14.43 16.79
CA ILE A 141 -20.12 15.37 17.62
C ILE A 141 -19.42 16.41 16.76
N LEU A 142 -18.79 16.01 15.65
CA LEU A 142 -18.15 16.93 14.69
C LEU A 142 -19.16 17.92 14.10
N CYS A 143 -20.36 17.47 13.70
CA CYS A 143 -21.41 18.34 13.20
C CYS A 143 -21.83 19.41 14.22
N PHE A 144 -22.02 19.04 15.48
CA PHE A 144 -22.35 20.00 16.55
C PHE A 144 -21.17 20.93 16.86
N PHE A 145 -19.95 20.41 16.88
CA PHE A 145 -18.73 21.19 17.04
C PHE A 145 -18.61 22.27 15.96
N PHE A 146 -18.73 21.92 14.68
CA PHE A 146 -18.65 22.90 13.58
C PHE A 146 -19.81 23.88 13.59
N ARG A 147 -21.04 23.41 13.88
CA ARG A 147 -22.19 24.30 14.02
C ARG A 147 -21.92 25.37 15.10
N PHE A 148 -21.43 24.95 16.27
CA PHE A 148 -21.07 25.87 17.34
C PHE A 148 -19.95 26.82 16.90
N ARG A 149 -18.88 26.28 16.32
CA ARG A 149 -17.68 27.03 15.89
C ARG A 149 -17.99 28.11 14.86
N ILE A 150 -18.84 27.80 13.87
CA ILE A 150 -19.25 28.72 12.80
C ILE A 150 -20.20 29.80 13.34
N LEU A 151 -21.09 29.46 14.28
CA LEU A 151 -22.05 30.41 14.88
C LEU A 151 -21.45 31.29 15.98
N THR A 152 -20.22 31.00 16.43
CA THR A 152 -19.50 31.78 17.45
C THR A 152 -18.19 32.37 16.91
N PRO A 153 -18.25 33.30 15.95
CA PRO A 153 -17.07 33.96 15.43
C PRO A 153 -16.38 34.83 16.49
N ALA A 154 -15.05 34.78 16.51
CA ALA A 154 -14.24 35.68 17.33
C ALA A 154 -13.99 36.98 16.57
N TRP A 155 -14.88 37.96 16.76
CA TRP A 155 -14.82 39.24 16.04
C TRP A 155 -13.55 40.04 16.32
N ASP A 156 -13.00 39.93 17.53
CA ASP A 156 -11.75 40.61 17.93
C ASP A 156 -10.51 40.11 17.16
N ALA A 157 -10.59 38.91 16.57
CA ALA A 157 -9.49 38.27 15.85
C ALA A 157 -10.02 37.48 14.62
N PHE A 158 -10.87 38.13 13.82
CA PHE A 158 -11.57 37.48 12.71
C PHE A 158 -10.66 36.72 11.72
N PRO A 159 -9.52 37.27 11.26
CA PRO A 159 -8.63 36.53 10.35
C PRO A 159 -8.07 35.23 10.96
N LEU A 160 -7.65 35.27 12.23
CA LEU A 160 -7.12 34.09 12.93
C LEU A 160 -8.20 33.03 13.15
N TRP A 161 -9.40 33.47 13.52
CA TRP A 161 -10.57 32.60 13.64
C TRP A 161 -10.89 31.94 12.30
N LEU A 162 -10.95 32.71 11.22
CA LEU A 162 -11.30 32.22 9.89
C LEU A 162 -10.31 31.16 9.40
N ILE A 163 -8.99 31.40 9.56
CA ILE A 163 -7.96 30.43 9.18
C ILE A 163 -8.10 29.15 10.01
N SER A 164 -8.30 29.25 11.33
CA SER A 164 -8.51 28.09 12.21
C SER A 164 -9.72 27.26 11.77
N VAL A 165 -10.87 27.89 11.52
CA VAL A 165 -12.09 27.20 11.09
C VAL A 165 -11.91 26.52 9.73
N ILE A 166 -11.26 27.18 8.76
CA ILE A 166 -10.97 26.57 7.45
C ILE A 166 -10.07 25.34 7.59
N CYS A 167 -9.03 25.42 8.42
CA CYS A 167 -8.13 24.28 8.68
C CYS A 167 -8.87 23.12 9.34
N GLU A 168 -9.69 23.40 10.36
CA GLU A 168 -10.48 22.39 11.07
C GLU A 168 -11.49 21.70 10.12
N ILE A 169 -12.17 22.46 9.27
CA ILE A 169 -13.08 21.89 8.25
C ILE A 169 -12.32 20.98 7.28
N TRP A 170 -11.12 21.39 6.84
CA TRP A 170 -10.29 20.55 5.98
C TRP A 170 -9.87 19.25 6.67
N PHE A 171 -9.44 19.30 7.93
CA PHE A 171 -9.08 18.09 8.68
C PHE A 171 -10.26 17.17 8.89
N ALA A 172 -11.45 17.70 9.16
CA ALA A 172 -12.65 16.89 9.25
C ALA A 172 -12.97 16.21 7.91
N PHE A 173 -12.86 16.92 6.79
CA PHE A 173 -13.03 16.32 5.46
C PHE A 173 -11.97 15.24 5.17
N SER A 174 -10.70 15.52 5.46
CA SER A 174 -9.59 14.57 5.31
C SER A 174 -9.81 13.32 6.16
N TRP A 175 -10.29 13.47 7.40
CA TRP A 175 -10.60 12.37 8.29
C TRP A 175 -11.77 11.53 7.77
N ILE A 176 -12.85 12.16 7.28
CA ILE A 176 -13.98 11.43 6.68
C ILE A 176 -13.54 10.59 5.48
N LEU A 177 -12.71 11.18 4.61
CA LEU A 177 -12.15 10.48 3.45
C LEU A 177 -11.26 9.30 3.82
N ASP A 178 -10.56 9.38 4.95
CA ASP A 178 -9.70 8.31 5.45
C ASP A 178 -10.47 7.19 6.16
N GLN A 179 -11.52 7.54 6.91
CA GLN A 179 -12.25 6.56 7.74
C GLN A 179 -13.26 5.72 6.96
N PHE A 180 -14.00 6.31 6.02
CA PHE A 180 -15.04 5.57 5.28
C PHE A 180 -14.52 4.39 4.47
N PRO A 181 -13.32 4.43 3.87
CA PRO A 181 -12.72 3.25 3.26
C PRO A 181 -12.47 2.08 4.24
N LYS A 182 -12.39 2.34 5.55
CA LYS A 182 -12.16 1.32 6.59
C LYS A 182 -13.45 0.68 7.10
N TRP A 183 -14.60 1.02 6.52
CA TRP A 183 -15.92 0.65 7.05
C TRP A 183 -16.18 -0.86 7.17
N ASN A 184 -15.54 -1.67 6.34
CA ASN A 184 -15.78 -3.11 6.30
C ASN A 184 -14.47 -3.86 6.08
N PRO A 185 -13.57 -3.91 7.06
CA PRO A 185 -12.32 -4.62 6.92
C PRO A 185 -12.59 -6.12 6.75
N ILE A 186 -11.80 -6.78 5.91
CA ILE A 186 -11.87 -8.23 5.74
C ILE A 186 -10.49 -8.85 5.94
N THR A 187 -10.48 -10.09 6.43
CA THR A 187 -9.28 -10.91 6.52
C THR A 187 -9.45 -12.13 5.62
N ARG A 188 -8.37 -12.54 4.95
CA ARG A 188 -8.36 -13.69 4.05
C ARG A 188 -7.31 -14.70 4.49
N GLU A 189 -7.64 -15.97 4.31
CA GLU A 189 -6.72 -17.08 4.51
C GLU A 189 -6.56 -17.89 3.24
N THR A 190 -5.41 -18.55 3.10
CA THR A 190 -5.05 -19.42 1.97
C THR A 190 -4.87 -20.85 2.46
N TYR A 191 -5.37 -21.81 1.67
CA TYR A 191 -5.29 -23.24 1.94
C TYR A 191 -4.52 -23.93 0.81
N LEU A 192 -3.21 -24.06 1.01
CA LEU A 192 -2.30 -24.62 0.02
C LEU A 192 -2.58 -26.10 -0.27
N ASP A 193 -3.00 -26.87 0.73
CA ASP A 193 -3.30 -28.30 0.55
C ASP A 193 -4.44 -28.51 -0.46
N ARG A 194 -5.44 -27.63 -0.45
CA ARG A 194 -6.57 -27.67 -1.40
C ARG A 194 -6.15 -27.30 -2.82
N LEU A 195 -5.18 -26.40 -2.96
CA LEU A 195 -4.59 -26.06 -4.25
C LEU A 195 -3.84 -27.27 -4.82
N SER A 196 -2.99 -27.91 -4.02
CA SER A 196 -2.20 -29.07 -4.45
C SER A 196 -3.07 -30.27 -4.80
N ILE A 197 -4.07 -30.63 -3.99
CA ILE A 197 -5.01 -31.74 -4.30
C ILE A 197 -5.72 -31.52 -5.65
N ARG A 198 -5.97 -30.26 -6.02
CA ARG A 198 -6.72 -29.93 -7.23
C ARG A 198 -5.87 -29.87 -8.50
N PHE A 199 -4.69 -29.24 -8.41
CA PHE A 199 -3.86 -28.92 -9.58
C PHE A 199 -2.58 -29.75 -9.68
N GLU A 200 -2.20 -30.45 -8.62
CA GLU A 200 -0.96 -31.26 -8.52
C GLU A 200 -1.30 -32.71 -8.16
N ARG A 201 -2.13 -33.36 -8.98
CA ARG A 201 -2.50 -34.76 -8.77
C ARG A 201 -1.32 -35.68 -9.08
N GLU A 202 -1.03 -36.61 -8.18
CA GLU A 202 0.02 -37.60 -8.39
C GLU A 202 -0.27 -38.44 -9.65
N GLY A 203 0.73 -38.62 -10.50
CA GLY A 203 0.61 -39.35 -11.77
C GLY A 203 0.03 -38.56 -12.95
N GLU A 204 -0.49 -37.35 -12.73
CA GLU A 204 -0.93 -36.42 -13.79
C GLU A 204 0.07 -35.27 -13.99
N PRO A 205 0.13 -34.66 -15.18
CA PRO A 205 0.93 -33.45 -15.38
C PRO A 205 0.40 -32.30 -14.50
N ASN A 206 1.32 -31.50 -13.96
CA ASN A 206 0.98 -30.38 -13.09
C ASN A 206 0.15 -29.33 -13.86
N ARG A 207 -1.04 -29.00 -13.33
CA ARG A 207 -1.99 -28.06 -13.93
C ARG A 207 -1.89 -26.64 -13.36
N LEU A 208 -0.89 -26.35 -12.54
CA LEU A 208 -0.61 -24.99 -12.07
C LEU A 208 -0.28 -24.07 -13.24
N ALA A 209 -0.78 -22.84 -13.18
CA ALA A 209 -0.55 -21.85 -14.22
C ALA A 209 0.91 -21.37 -14.21
N PRO A 210 1.52 -21.08 -15.37
CA PRO A 210 2.83 -20.44 -15.42
C PRO A 210 2.82 -19.04 -14.78
N VAL A 211 3.95 -18.66 -14.18
CA VAL A 211 4.17 -17.35 -13.54
C VAL A 211 5.53 -16.80 -13.98
N ASP A 212 5.53 -15.61 -14.56
CA ASP A 212 6.75 -14.85 -14.83
C ASP A 212 7.03 -13.89 -13.66
N VAL A 213 8.26 -13.85 -13.16
CA VAL A 213 8.67 -12.95 -12.07
C VAL A 213 9.57 -11.85 -12.63
N PHE A 214 9.20 -10.60 -12.43
CA PHE A 214 9.88 -9.44 -12.97
C PHE A 214 10.66 -8.72 -11.87
N VAL A 215 11.95 -8.51 -12.12
CA VAL A 215 12.85 -7.71 -11.29
C VAL A 215 13.39 -6.57 -12.14
N SER A 216 13.30 -5.34 -11.65
CA SER A 216 13.86 -4.16 -12.34
C SER A 216 14.98 -3.55 -11.50
N SER A 217 16.10 -3.23 -12.14
CA SER A 217 17.22 -2.50 -11.54
C SER A 217 17.63 -1.34 -12.43
N VAL A 218 18.04 -0.23 -11.81
CA VAL A 218 18.36 1.02 -12.52
C VAL A 218 19.86 1.20 -12.69
N ASP A 219 20.62 0.98 -11.63
CA ASP A 219 22.06 1.27 -11.59
C ASP A 219 22.74 0.44 -10.49
N PRO A 220 23.66 -0.48 -10.84
CA PRO A 220 24.31 -1.34 -9.86
C PRO A 220 25.24 -0.60 -8.89
N LEU A 221 25.58 0.67 -9.14
CA LEU A 221 26.34 1.49 -8.18
C LEU A 221 25.46 2.09 -7.08
N LYS A 222 24.15 2.25 -7.34
CA LYS A 222 23.18 2.72 -6.33
C LYS A 222 22.50 1.56 -5.61
N GLU A 223 22.31 0.47 -6.34
CA GLU A 223 21.70 -0.77 -5.90
C GLU A 223 22.76 -1.87 -6.00
N PRO A 224 23.51 -2.17 -4.92
CA PRO A 224 24.59 -3.15 -4.96
C PRO A 224 24.16 -4.45 -5.63
N PRO A 225 24.93 -4.99 -6.60
CA PRO A 225 24.51 -6.14 -7.39
C PRO A 225 24.30 -7.40 -6.54
N ILE A 226 24.94 -7.49 -5.37
CA ILE A 226 24.70 -8.56 -4.41
C ILE A 226 23.25 -8.60 -3.90
N ILE A 227 22.59 -7.45 -3.75
CA ILE A 227 21.18 -7.38 -3.34
C ILE A 227 20.30 -7.95 -4.45
N THR A 228 20.52 -7.51 -5.69
CA THR A 228 19.82 -8.04 -6.87
C THR A 228 20.05 -9.55 -7.03
N ALA A 229 21.28 -10.03 -6.83
CA ALA A 229 21.61 -11.45 -6.87
C ALA A 229 20.84 -12.26 -5.81
N ASN A 230 20.76 -11.77 -4.57
CA ASN A 230 19.99 -12.42 -3.50
C ASN A 230 18.49 -12.49 -3.83
N THR A 231 17.93 -11.42 -4.38
CA THR A 231 16.53 -11.39 -4.85
C THR A 231 16.30 -12.43 -5.94
N VAL A 232 17.16 -12.48 -6.97
CA VAL A 232 17.09 -13.48 -8.05
C VAL A 232 17.21 -14.90 -7.51
N LEU A 233 18.17 -15.17 -6.61
CA LEU A 233 18.34 -16.49 -5.99
C LEU A 233 17.09 -16.91 -5.20
N SER A 234 16.44 -15.98 -4.50
CA SER A 234 15.21 -16.25 -3.76
C SER A 234 14.05 -16.64 -4.68
N ILE A 235 13.99 -16.05 -5.88
CA ILE A 235 12.99 -16.34 -6.91
C ILE A 235 13.24 -17.72 -7.52
N LEU A 236 14.48 -18.01 -7.94
CA LEU A 236 14.84 -19.30 -8.54
C LEU A 236 14.66 -20.48 -7.57
N ALA A 237 14.74 -20.23 -6.26
CA ALA A 237 14.55 -21.22 -5.20
C ALA A 237 13.11 -21.28 -4.64
N ALA A 238 12.13 -20.62 -5.27
CA ALA A 238 10.73 -20.66 -4.86
C ALA A 238 10.15 -22.09 -4.95
N ASP A 239 9.14 -22.36 -4.12
CA ASP A 239 8.40 -23.62 -4.14
C ASP A 239 7.33 -23.55 -5.23
N TYR A 240 7.75 -23.77 -6.48
CA TYR A 240 6.90 -23.85 -7.66
C TYR A 240 7.50 -24.81 -8.70
N PRO A 241 6.71 -25.41 -9.61
CA PRO A 241 7.23 -26.25 -10.67
C PRO A 241 8.23 -25.50 -11.57
N VAL A 242 9.35 -26.16 -11.91
CA VAL A 242 10.48 -25.52 -12.61
C VAL A 242 10.14 -25.12 -14.04
N ASP A 243 9.21 -25.82 -14.69
CA ASP A 243 8.71 -25.54 -16.04
C ASP A 243 7.68 -24.40 -16.07
N LYS A 244 7.16 -23.99 -14.90
CA LYS A 244 6.11 -22.98 -14.76
C LYS A 244 6.63 -21.65 -14.23
N LEU A 245 7.85 -21.59 -13.71
CA LEU A 245 8.43 -20.38 -13.13
C LEU A 245 9.56 -19.85 -14.01
N CYS A 246 9.48 -18.58 -14.39
CA CYS A 246 10.57 -17.90 -15.12
C CYS A 246 10.91 -16.57 -14.45
N ALA A 247 12.20 -16.29 -14.26
CA ALA A 247 12.69 -15.04 -13.71
C ALA A 247 13.19 -14.12 -14.82
N TYR A 248 12.71 -12.88 -14.85
CA TYR A 248 13.15 -11.85 -15.78
C TYR A 248 13.78 -10.70 -15.01
N VAL A 249 14.99 -10.31 -15.40
CA VAL A 249 15.72 -9.18 -14.81
C VAL A 249 15.90 -8.11 -15.88
N SER A 250 15.26 -6.96 -15.68
CA SER A 250 15.46 -5.78 -16.52
C SER A 250 16.54 -4.89 -15.94
N ASP A 251 17.55 -4.60 -16.75
CA ASP A 251 18.61 -3.63 -16.46
C ASP A 251 18.37 -2.33 -17.25
N ASP A 252 17.99 -1.27 -16.53
CA ASP A 252 17.79 0.05 -17.11
C ASP A 252 19.12 0.83 -17.27
N GLY A 253 20.21 0.37 -16.65
CA GLY A 253 21.55 0.97 -16.75
C GLY A 253 22.42 0.37 -17.86
N ALA A 254 22.01 -0.77 -18.44
CA ALA A 254 22.77 -1.54 -19.43
C ALA A 254 24.23 -1.79 -18.99
N SER A 255 24.42 -2.13 -17.72
CA SER A 255 25.72 -2.20 -17.08
C SER A 255 26.32 -3.60 -17.19
N MET A 256 27.57 -3.68 -17.68
CA MET A 256 28.32 -4.94 -17.70
C MET A 256 28.47 -5.55 -16.30
N LEU A 257 28.55 -4.71 -15.24
CA LEU A 257 28.62 -5.19 -13.86
C LEU A 257 27.42 -6.06 -13.48
N LEU A 258 26.21 -5.61 -13.82
CA LEU A 258 25.00 -6.37 -13.48
C LEU A 258 24.89 -7.64 -14.33
N PHE A 259 25.26 -7.56 -15.61
CA PHE A 259 25.32 -8.70 -16.50
C PHE A 259 26.26 -9.81 -15.99
N ASP A 260 27.51 -9.47 -15.68
CA ASP A 260 28.50 -10.42 -15.13
C ASP A 260 28.06 -10.96 -13.76
N SER A 261 27.48 -10.10 -12.92
CA SER A 261 26.96 -10.52 -11.61
C SER A 261 25.83 -11.54 -11.73
N LEU A 262 24.93 -11.39 -12.72
CA LEU A 262 23.87 -12.36 -12.98
C LEU A 262 24.39 -13.68 -13.54
N ALA A 263 25.46 -13.66 -14.35
CA ALA A 263 26.12 -14.86 -14.83
C ALA A 263 26.73 -15.67 -13.65
N GLU A 264 27.44 -15.00 -12.73
CA GLU A 264 27.95 -15.62 -11.49
C GLU A 264 26.80 -16.11 -10.59
N THR A 265 25.70 -15.36 -10.54
CA THR A 265 24.51 -15.73 -9.77
C THR A 265 23.87 -16.99 -10.34
N ALA A 266 23.79 -17.13 -11.66
CA ALA A 266 23.27 -18.32 -12.32
C ALA A 266 24.11 -19.56 -11.99
N GLU A 267 25.44 -19.44 -11.96
CA GLU A 267 26.33 -20.55 -11.58
C GLU A 267 26.16 -20.92 -10.09
N PHE A 268 26.06 -19.95 -9.19
CA PHE A 268 25.81 -20.22 -7.77
C PHE A 268 24.41 -20.83 -7.53
N ALA A 269 23.39 -20.42 -8.29
CA ALA A 269 22.04 -20.94 -8.20
C ALA A 269 21.98 -22.47 -8.39
N ARG A 270 22.86 -23.03 -9.24
CA ARG A 270 22.95 -24.46 -9.50
C ARG A 270 23.29 -25.30 -8.27
N ARG A 271 23.93 -24.69 -7.27
CA ARG A 271 24.27 -25.31 -5.98
C ARG A 271 23.25 -24.92 -4.90
N TRP A 272 22.84 -23.66 -4.90
CA TRP A 272 21.93 -23.10 -3.89
C TRP A 272 20.50 -23.65 -3.98
N VAL A 273 19.92 -23.71 -5.19
CA VAL A 273 18.53 -24.15 -5.39
C VAL A 273 18.28 -25.58 -4.91
N PRO A 274 19.07 -26.61 -5.29
CA PRO A 274 18.85 -27.97 -4.79
C PRO A 274 19.04 -28.06 -3.28
N PHE A 275 20.02 -27.36 -2.70
CA PHE A 275 20.19 -27.28 -1.24
C PHE A 275 18.95 -26.70 -0.55
N CYS A 276 18.41 -25.60 -1.09
CA CYS A 276 17.22 -24.96 -0.55
C CYS A 276 15.99 -25.87 -0.58
N LYS A 277 15.75 -26.53 -1.72
CA LYS A 277 14.61 -27.43 -1.90
C LYS A 277 14.73 -28.68 -1.04
N LYS A 278 15.92 -29.29 -0.97
CA LYS A 278 16.19 -30.51 -0.19
C LYS A 278 16.00 -30.31 1.31
N HIS A 279 16.49 -29.19 1.86
CA HIS A 279 16.46 -28.94 3.31
C HIS A 279 15.35 -28.00 3.76
N ASN A 280 14.48 -27.57 2.83
CA ASN A 280 13.39 -26.62 3.04
C ASN A 280 13.85 -25.41 3.88
N VAL A 281 14.90 -24.72 3.42
CA VAL A 281 15.46 -23.56 4.14
C VAL A 281 14.66 -22.31 3.86
N GLU A 282 14.50 -21.45 4.87
CA GLU A 282 13.87 -20.14 4.74
C GLU A 282 14.60 -19.13 5.63
N PRO A 283 14.78 -17.86 5.21
CA PRO A 283 14.41 -17.31 3.90
C PRO A 283 15.25 -17.91 2.75
N ARG A 284 14.78 -17.73 1.50
CA ARG A 284 15.46 -18.26 0.30
C ARG A 284 16.61 -17.39 -0.21
N ALA A 285 16.73 -16.18 0.31
CA ALA A 285 17.84 -15.27 0.03
C ALA A 285 19.04 -15.61 0.94
N PRO A 286 20.21 -15.99 0.38
CA PRO A 286 21.32 -16.52 1.18
C PRO A 286 21.97 -15.49 2.11
N GLU A 287 22.13 -14.22 1.72
CA GLU A 287 22.69 -13.17 2.61
C GLU A 287 21.88 -13.07 3.90
N PHE A 288 20.56 -12.99 3.76
CA PHE A 288 19.64 -12.87 4.89
C PHE A 288 19.57 -14.17 5.69
N TYR A 289 19.54 -15.34 5.03
CA TYR A 289 19.55 -16.64 5.70
C TYR A 289 20.80 -16.89 6.54
N PHE A 290 21.99 -16.59 6.02
CA PHE A 290 23.25 -16.82 6.74
C PHE A 290 23.54 -15.76 7.80
N SER A 291 22.93 -14.58 7.69
CA SER A 291 23.04 -13.48 8.67
C SER A 291 22.05 -13.59 9.83
N GLU A 292 21.01 -14.41 9.71
CA GLU A 292 20.08 -14.66 10.81
C GLU A 292 20.79 -15.27 12.03
N LYS A 293 20.60 -14.65 13.19
CA LYS A 293 21.13 -15.13 14.49
C LYS A 293 20.21 -16.16 15.17
N ILE A 294 19.26 -16.72 14.43
CA ILE A 294 18.31 -17.72 14.93
C ILE A 294 18.99 -19.10 14.91
N ASP A 295 18.57 -19.99 15.80
CA ASP A 295 19.03 -21.38 15.78
C ASP A 295 18.62 -22.06 14.47
N TYR A 296 19.61 -22.26 13.59
CA TYR A 296 19.44 -22.85 12.27
C TYR A 296 19.25 -24.37 12.28
N LEU A 297 19.40 -25.03 13.45
CA LEU A 297 19.17 -26.47 13.60
C LEU A 297 17.71 -26.79 13.96
N LYS A 298 16.93 -25.77 14.33
CA LYS A 298 15.52 -25.95 14.70
C LYS A 298 14.74 -26.61 13.56
N ASP A 299 13.99 -27.66 13.90
CA ASP A 299 13.11 -28.42 12.99
C ASP A 299 13.84 -29.09 11.81
N LYS A 300 15.17 -29.25 11.87
CA LYS A 300 15.96 -29.93 10.83
C LYS A 300 16.24 -31.39 11.21
N VAL A 301 15.63 -32.31 10.46
CA VAL A 301 15.74 -33.76 10.69
C VAL A 301 16.78 -34.45 9.82
N HIS A 302 17.26 -33.80 8.74
CA HIS A 302 18.14 -34.45 7.77
C HIS A 302 19.56 -34.62 8.33
N PRO A 303 20.13 -35.85 8.37
CA PRO A 303 21.38 -36.13 9.08
C PRO A 303 22.60 -35.42 8.47
N SER A 304 22.61 -35.22 7.14
CA SER A 304 23.71 -34.53 6.45
C SER A 304 23.61 -32.99 6.49
N PHE A 305 22.52 -32.41 7.04
CA PHE A 305 22.24 -30.98 6.98
C PHE A 305 23.40 -30.13 7.50
N VAL A 306 23.97 -30.50 8.65
CA VAL A 306 25.06 -29.73 9.29
C VAL A 306 26.33 -29.70 8.42
N LYS A 307 26.63 -30.80 7.72
CA LYS A 307 27.78 -30.89 6.81
C LYS A 307 27.52 -30.08 5.53
N GLU A 308 26.37 -30.29 4.91
CA GLU A 308 25.98 -29.63 3.67
C GLU A 308 25.82 -28.11 3.86
N ARG A 309 25.20 -27.66 4.96
CA ARG A 309 25.06 -26.23 5.29
C ARG A 309 26.43 -25.56 5.47
N ARG A 310 27.39 -26.22 6.14
CA ARG A 310 28.75 -25.67 6.31
C ARG A 310 29.48 -25.54 4.98
N ALA A 311 29.34 -26.52 4.09
CA ALA A 311 29.90 -26.44 2.75
C ALA A 311 29.24 -25.30 1.95
N MET A 312 27.90 -25.24 1.95
CA MET A 312 27.14 -24.20 1.26
C MET A 312 27.46 -22.79 1.75
N LYS A 313 27.69 -22.61 3.06
CA LYS A 313 28.12 -21.32 3.60
C LYS A 313 29.47 -20.88 3.01
N ARG A 314 30.44 -21.79 2.87
CA ARG A 314 31.75 -21.45 2.26
C ARG A 314 31.60 -21.07 0.79
N GLU A 315 30.83 -21.86 0.04
CA GLU A 315 30.49 -21.58 -1.36
C GLU A 315 29.85 -20.19 -1.52
N TYR A 316 28.97 -19.82 -0.58
CA TYR A 316 28.33 -18.51 -0.57
C TYR A 316 29.31 -17.36 -0.28
N GLU A 317 30.20 -17.52 0.69
CA GLU A 317 31.23 -16.51 0.98
C GLU A 317 32.19 -16.32 -0.22
N GLU A 318 32.58 -17.41 -0.89
CA GLU A 318 33.39 -17.34 -2.11
C GLU A 318 32.64 -16.64 -3.26
N PHE A 319 31.34 -16.92 -3.41
CA PHE A 319 30.48 -16.20 -4.33
C PHE A 319 30.44 -14.69 -4.02
N LYS A 320 30.26 -14.31 -2.74
CA LYS A 320 30.28 -12.90 -2.30
C LYS A 320 31.61 -12.23 -2.63
N VAL A 321 32.73 -12.91 -2.44
CA VAL A 321 34.06 -12.40 -2.84
C VAL A 321 34.17 -12.19 -4.35
N ARG A 322 33.66 -13.11 -5.19
CA ARG A 322 33.65 -12.94 -6.66
C ARG A 322 32.82 -11.73 -7.09
N ILE A 323 31.62 -11.56 -6.53
CA ILE A 323 30.79 -10.38 -6.80
C ILE A 323 31.50 -9.10 -6.37
N ASN A 324 32.11 -9.05 -5.19
CA ASN A 324 32.86 -7.89 -4.73
C ASN A 324 34.06 -7.56 -5.64
N ALA A 325 34.73 -8.58 -6.19
CA ALA A 325 35.79 -8.38 -7.18
C ALA A 325 35.26 -7.75 -8.48
N LEU A 326 34.07 -8.16 -8.94
CA LEU A 326 33.40 -7.53 -10.09
C LEU A 326 33.04 -6.07 -9.80
N VAL A 327 32.49 -5.78 -8.62
CA VAL A 327 32.17 -4.41 -8.20
C VAL A 327 33.42 -3.54 -8.18
N ALA A 328 34.51 -4.03 -7.57
CA ALA A 328 35.79 -3.30 -7.53
C ALA A 328 36.39 -3.08 -8.93
N LYS A 329 36.24 -4.05 -9.84
CA LYS A 329 36.65 -3.92 -11.25
C LYS A 329 35.81 -2.87 -11.98
N ALA A 330 34.50 -2.85 -11.75
CA ALA A 330 33.57 -1.93 -12.40
C ALA A 330 33.82 -0.44 -12.06
N LEU A 331 34.37 -0.15 -10.88
CA LEU A 331 34.77 1.21 -10.49
C LEU A 331 35.91 1.78 -11.36
N LYS A 332 36.69 0.92 -12.00
CA LYS A 332 37.79 1.30 -12.90
C LYS A 332 37.35 1.17 -14.36
N LYS A 333 36.56 2.14 -14.83
CA LYS A 333 36.07 2.15 -16.21
C LYS A 333 37.26 2.26 -17.21
N PRO A 334 37.42 1.32 -18.16
CA PRO A 334 38.43 1.43 -19.20
C PRO A 334 38.15 2.60 -20.14
N GLU A 335 39.20 3.24 -20.65
CA GLU A 335 39.07 4.35 -21.62
C GLU A 335 38.46 3.87 -22.94
N GLU A 336 38.85 2.68 -23.40
CA GLU A 336 38.34 2.03 -24.63
C GLU A 336 36.92 1.45 -24.48
N GLY A 337 36.35 1.55 -23.27
CA GLY A 337 35.06 0.96 -22.93
C GLY A 337 35.17 -0.49 -22.45
N TRP A 338 34.02 -1.04 -22.05
CA TRP A 338 33.92 -2.42 -21.60
C TRP A 338 33.99 -3.39 -22.79
N VAL A 339 34.63 -4.53 -22.56
CA VAL A 339 34.83 -5.62 -23.53
C VAL A 339 34.36 -6.93 -22.89
N MET A 340 33.59 -7.71 -23.63
CA MET A 340 33.07 -9.01 -23.21
C MET A 340 34.18 -10.06 -23.16
N GLN A 341 33.89 -11.22 -22.55
CA GLN A 341 34.88 -12.31 -22.41
C GLN A 341 35.32 -12.90 -23.77
N ASP A 342 34.49 -12.77 -24.80
CA ASP A 342 34.78 -13.21 -26.17
C ASP A 342 35.63 -12.18 -26.97
N GLY A 343 36.02 -11.07 -26.36
CA GLY A 343 36.81 -10.01 -26.97
C GLY A 343 36.00 -8.96 -27.76
N SER A 344 34.68 -9.08 -27.81
CA SER A 344 33.82 -8.10 -28.50
C SER A 344 33.46 -6.92 -27.58
N PRO A 345 33.23 -5.70 -28.13
CA PRO A 345 32.88 -4.54 -27.32
C PRO A 345 31.50 -4.69 -26.68
N TRP A 346 31.35 -4.26 -25.43
CA TRP A 346 30.06 -4.28 -24.73
C TRP A 346 29.05 -3.35 -25.43
N PRO A 347 27.88 -3.85 -25.87
CA PRO A 347 26.91 -3.04 -26.60
C PRO A 347 26.33 -1.88 -25.77
N GLY A 348 26.30 -2.02 -24.44
CA GLY A 348 25.81 -1.01 -23.50
C GLY A 348 26.85 0.03 -23.04
N ASN A 349 27.96 0.22 -23.76
CA ASN A 349 29.01 1.17 -23.37
C ASN A 349 28.51 2.63 -23.22
N ILE A 350 27.48 3.00 -23.99
CA ILE A 350 26.82 4.31 -23.93
C ILE A 350 25.39 4.11 -23.41
N THR A 351 25.15 4.46 -22.15
CA THR A 351 23.86 4.21 -21.46
C THR A 351 22.65 4.91 -22.08
N ARG A 352 22.86 5.96 -22.89
CA ARG A 352 21.79 6.71 -23.58
C ARG A 352 21.60 6.29 -25.05
N ASP A 353 22.52 5.52 -25.60
CA ASP A 353 22.50 5.06 -27.00
C ASP A 353 23.08 3.64 -27.07
N HIS A 354 22.21 2.65 -26.91
CA HIS A 354 22.59 1.25 -26.97
C HIS A 354 21.44 0.39 -27.52
N PRO A 355 21.76 -0.71 -28.22
CA PRO A 355 20.75 -1.64 -28.71
C PRO A 355 20.06 -2.38 -27.56
N GLY A 356 18.91 -2.96 -27.87
CA GLY A 356 18.25 -3.93 -26.99
C GLY A 356 19.07 -5.22 -26.90
N MET A 357 19.19 -5.77 -25.69
CA MET A 357 19.95 -6.98 -25.40
C MET A 357 19.06 -7.96 -24.64
N ILE A 358 19.10 -9.23 -25.02
CA ILE A 358 18.42 -10.33 -24.32
C ILE A 358 19.43 -11.46 -24.15
N GLN A 359 19.57 -11.94 -22.93
CA GLN A 359 20.38 -13.12 -22.62
C GLN A 359 19.54 -14.08 -21.78
N VAL A 360 19.63 -15.38 -22.09
CA VAL A 360 18.95 -16.42 -21.32
C VAL A 360 20.01 -17.30 -20.66
N TRP A 361 19.87 -17.50 -19.35
CA TRP A 361 20.61 -18.49 -18.57
C TRP A 361 19.62 -19.48 -17.94
N LEU A 362 20.09 -20.68 -17.60
CA LEU A 362 19.27 -21.77 -17.04
C LEU A 362 18.05 -22.14 -17.92
N GLY A 363 17.15 -22.98 -17.42
CA GLY A 363 15.96 -23.47 -18.15
C GLY A 363 16.26 -24.61 -19.14
N SER A 364 15.24 -25.01 -19.90
CA SER A 364 15.31 -26.11 -20.86
C SER A 364 16.23 -25.75 -22.03
N GLY A 365 17.42 -26.39 -22.07
CA GLY A 365 18.52 -26.07 -23.00
C GLY A 365 19.69 -25.28 -22.38
N GLY A 366 19.55 -24.86 -21.11
CA GLY A 366 20.61 -24.21 -20.32
C GLY A 366 21.38 -25.18 -19.43
N ALA A 367 22.14 -24.62 -18.47
CA ALA A 367 22.88 -25.41 -17.49
C ALA A 367 21.93 -26.08 -16.47
N LEU A 368 22.16 -27.38 -16.22
CA LEU A 368 21.45 -28.16 -15.20
C LEU A 368 22.06 -27.94 -13.81
N ASP A 369 21.29 -28.24 -12.76
CA ASP A 369 21.81 -28.24 -11.40
C ASP A 369 22.87 -29.34 -11.18
N VAL A 370 23.47 -29.36 -9.99
CA VAL A 370 24.50 -30.36 -9.64
C VAL A 370 23.96 -31.79 -9.53
N GLU A 371 22.64 -31.98 -9.47
CA GLU A 371 21.96 -33.28 -9.45
C GLU A 371 21.46 -33.69 -10.86
N GLY A 372 21.71 -32.88 -11.89
CA GLY A 372 21.26 -33.11 -13.27
C GLY A 372 19.79 -32.73 -13.53
N LYS A 373 19.15 -31.94 -12.67
CA LYS A 373 17.77 -31.46 -12.83
C LYS A 373 17.72 -30.05 -13.44
N GLU A 374 16.61 -29.76 -14.11
CA GLU A 374 16.37 -28.43 -14.66
C GLU A 374 16.09 -27.39 -13.57
N LEU A 375 16.50 -26.15 -13.86
CA LEU A 375 16.27 -24.97 -13.02
C LEU A 375 15.35 -23.99 -13.75
N PRO A 376 14.60 -23.14 -13.01
CA PRO A 376 13.81 -22.06 -13.61
C PRO A 376 14.66 -21.20 -14.54
N ARG A 377 14.09 -20.78 -15.68
CA ARG A 377 14.78 -19.93 -16.66
C ARG A 377 15.05 -18.55 -16.08
N LEU A 378 16.25 -18.01 -16.30
CA LEU A 378 16.65 -16.65 -15.95
C LEU A 378 16.91 -15.84 -17.23
N VAL A 379 16.11 -14.81 -17.47
CA VAL A 379 16.20 -13.97 -18.67
C VAL A 379 16.67 -12.57 -18.28
N TYR A 380 17.83 -12.15 -18.76
CA TYR A 380 18.30 -10.77 -18.67
C TYR A 380 17.86 -9.97 -19.87
N ILE A 381 17.39 -8.75 -19.61
CA ILE A 381 16.85 -7.85 -20.62
C ILE A 381 17.36 -6.44 -20.36
N SER A 382 17.92 -5.84 -21.40
CA SER A 382 18.19 -4.41 -21.46
C SER A 382 17.45 -3.86 -22.67
N ARG A 383 16.50 -2.96 -22.44
CA ARG A 383 15.69 -2.33 -23.50
C ARG A 383 16.53 -1.38 -24.36
N GLU A 384 16.17 -1.20 -25.62
CA GLU A 384 16.86 -0.24 -26.49
C GLU A 384 16.64 1.20 -26.01
N LYS A 385 17.71 2.01 -26.01
CA LYS A 385 17.65 3.44 -25.69
C LYS A 385 18.39 4.22 -26.76
N ARG A 386 17.79 5.31 -27.21
CA ARG A 386 18.35 6.23 -28.21
C ARG A 386 18.20 7.68 -27.76
N PRO A 387 19.13 8.57 -28.10
CA PRO A 387 18.98 10.00 -27.86
C PRO A 387 17.68 10.53 -28.50
N GLY A 388 16.93 11.35 -27.78
CA GLY A 388 15.67 11.92 -28.25
C GLY A 388 14.42 11.07 -28.00
N TYR A 389 14.55 9.82 -27.55
CA TYR A 389 13.42 8.97 -27.17
C TYR A 389 13.17 9.02 -25.66
N GLN A 390 11.91 9.25 -25.26
CA GLN A 390 11.51 9.18 -23.87
C GLN A 390 11.33 7.71 -23.45
N HIS A 391 11.95 7.30 -22.34
CA HIS A 391 12.02 5.89 -21.93
C HIS A 391 11.18 5.56 -20.68
N HIS A 392 10.53 6.55 -20.07
CA HIS A 392 9.53 6.36 -18.99
C HIS A 392 10.00 5.57 -17.75
N LYS A 393 11.31 5.53 -17.47
CA LYS A 393 11.91 4.88 -16.27
C LYS A 393 11.33 3.46 -16.05
N LYS A 394 10.96 3.14 -14.80
CA LYS A 394 10.41 1.84 -14.39
C LYS A 394 9.16 1.44 -15.17
N ALA A 395 8.20 2.35 -15.39
CA ALA A 395 6.99 2.06 -16.16
C ALA A 395 7.32 1.53 -17.57
N GLY A 396 8.29 2.16 -18.24
CA GLY A 396 8.78 1.72 -19.54
C GLY A 396 9.47 0.35 -19.45
N ALA A 397 10.35 0.14 -18.46
CA ALA A 397 11.02 -1.15 -18.26
C ALA A 397 10.00 -2.29 -18.04
N MET A 398 9.00 -2.07 -17.19
CA MET A 398 7.92 -3.02 -16.92
C MET A 398 7.09 -3.32 -18.17
N ASN A 399 6.74 -2.31 -18.96
CA ASN A 399 6.00 -2.53 -20.21
C ASN A 399 6.82 -3.31 -21.25
N ALA A 400 8.13 -3.07 -21.32
CA ALA A 400 9.03 -3.88 -22.16
C ALA A 400 9.08 -5.34 -21.69
N LEU A 401 9.17 -5.57 -20.36
CA LEU A 401 9.12 -6.90 -19.75
C LEU A 401 7.81 -7.65 -20.06
N VAL A 402 6.66 -6.98 -20.00
CA VAL A 402 5.37 -7.61 -20.35
C VAL A 402 5.38 -8.10 -21.80
N ARG A 403 5.84 -7.27 -22.74
CA ARG A 403 5.86 -7.60 -24.18
C ARG A 403 6.81 -8.76 -24.48
N VAL A 404 8.03 -8.67 -23.96
CA VAL A 404 9.06 -9.68 -24.24
C VAL A 404 8.74 -11.02 -23.58
N SER A 405 8.18 -11.03 -22.37
CA SER A 405 7.79 -12.29 -21.73
C SER A 405 6.60 -12.94 -22.43
N ALA A 406 5.69 -12.16 -23.03
CA ALA A 406 4.63 -12.72 -23.89
C ALA A 406 5.18 -13.48 -25.10
N VAL A 407 6.29 -13.01 -25.69
CA VAL A 407 6.93 -13.68 -26.83
C VAL A 407 7.73 -14.92 -26.39
N LEU A 408 8.33 -14.90 -25.20
CA LEU A 408 9.26 -15.95 -24.76
C LEU A 408 8.63 -17.09 -23.96
N THR A 409 7.64 -16.80 -23.10
CA THR A 409 7.03 -17.78 -22.18
C THR A 409 5.50 -17.66 -22.09
N ASN A 410 4.96 -16.47 -22.30
CA ASN A 410 3.53 -16.15 -22.25
C ASN A 410 2.81 -16.66 -21.00
N ALA A 411 3.35 -16.35 -19.81
CA ALA A 411 2.70 -16.73 -18.56
C ALA A 411 1.46 -15.87 -18.28
N PRO A 412 0.28 -16.43 -17.96
CA PRO A 412 -0.95 -15.66 -17.69
C PRO A 412 -0.84 -14.77 -16.44
N PHE A 413 0.07 -15.09 -15.52
CA PHE A 413 0.32 -14.31 -14.31
C PHE A 413 1.76 -13.79 -14.26
N MET A 414 1.92 -12.56 -13.74
CA MET A 414 3.22 -11.91 -13.61
C MET A 414 3.40 -11.35 -12.21
N LEU A 415 4.44 -11.76 -11.50
CA LEU A 415 4.83 -11.21 -10.20
C LEU A 415 5.82 -10.07 -10.40
N ASN A 416 5.49 -8.87 -9.96
CA ASN A 416 6.45 -7.75 -9.96
C ASN A 416 7.17 -7.62 -8.61
N LEU A 417 8.50 -7.48 -8.65
CA LEU A 417 9.38 -7.24 -7.51
C LEU A 417 10.42 -6.15 -7.79
N ASP A 418 10.71 -5.36 -6.77
CA ASP A 418 11.87 -4.48 -6.75
C ASP A 418 13.15 -5.27 -6.48
N CYS A 419 14.30 -4.79 -6.97
CA CYS A 419 15.59 -5.46 -6.77
C CYS A 419 15.97 -5.67 -5.30
N ASP A 420 15.43 -4.85 -4.39
CA ASP A 420 15.66 -4.90 -2.95
C ASP A 420 14.61 -5.72 -2.17
N HIS A 421 13.66 -6.35 -2.86
CA HIS A 421 12.61 -7.18 -2.24
C HIS A 421 12.73 -8.65 -2.67
N TYR A 422 12.98 -9.54 -1.72
CA TYR A 422 13.19 -10.96 -1.93
C TYR A 422 12.01 -11.81 -1.39
N LEU A 423 11.91 -13.06 -1.86
CA LEU A 423 10.94 -14.03 -1.35
C LEU A 423 11.41 -14.54 0.03
N ASN A 424 10.73 -14.10 1.08
CA ASN A 424 10.95 -14.60 2.43
C ASN A 424 10.20 -15.91 2.68
N ASN A 425 8.99 -16.06 2.14
CA ASN A 425 8.21 -17.30 2.14
C ASN A 425 8.26 -17.93 0.75
N SER A 426 8.81 -19.14 0.64
CA SER A 426 8.87 -19.85 -0.66
C SER A 426 7.50 -20.19 -1.27
N LYS A 427 6.44 -20.16 -0.46
CA LYS A 427 5.07 -20.50 -0.87
C LYS A 427 4.26 -19.31 -1.36
N ALA A 428 4.83 -18.09 -1.37
CA ALA A 428 4.13 -16.86 -1.76
C ALA A 428 3.45 -16.95 -3.15
N VAL A 429 4.12 -17.59 -4.12
CA VAL A 429 3.55 -17.79 -5.47
C VAL A 429 2.33 -18.72 -5.41
N ARG A 430 2.41 -19.82 -4.66
CA ARG A 430 1.29 -20.75 -4.45
C ARG A 430 0.11 -20.08 -3.74
N GLU A 431 0.39 -19.25 -2.73
CA GLU A 431 -0.64 -18.48 -2.02
C GLU A 431 -1.38 -17.50 -2.94
N ALA A 432 -0.68 -16.86 -3.88
CA ALA A 432 -1.33 -16.02 -4.88
C ALA A 432 -2.24 -16.85 -5.82
N MET A 433 -1.79 -18.05 -6.22
CA MET A 433 -2.56 -18.94 -7.08
C MET A 433 -3.84 -19.44 -6.41
N CYS A 434 -3.89 -19.56 -5.08
CA CYS A 434 -5.13 -19.87 -4.35
C CYS A 434 -6.29 -18.91 -4.70
N PHE A 435 -6.00 -17.63 -4.98
CA PHE A 435 -7.02 -16.65 -5.36
C PHE A 435 -7.18 -16.53 -6.88
N LEU A 436 -6.07 -16.51 -7.61
CA LEU A 436 -6.08 -16.25 -9.07
C LEU A 436 -6.59 -17.45 -9.88
N MET A 437 -6.38 -18.67 -9.40
CA MET A 437 -6.86 -19.90 -10.03
C MET A 437 -8.22 -20.37 -9.49
N ASP A 438 -8.85 -19.61 -8.59
CA ASP A 438 -10.20 -19.89 -8.14
C ASP A 438 -11.20 -19.70 -9.30
N PRO A 439 -11.99 -20.71 -9.69
CA PRO A 439 -12.95 -20.59 -10.80
C PRO A 439 -14.01 -19.50 -10.60
N GLN A 440 -14.39 -19.21 -9.35
CA GLN A 440 -15.47 -18.26 -9.03
C GLN A 440 -14.95 -16.83 -8.94
N LEU A 441 -13.81 -16.65 -8.24
CA LEU A 441 -13.23 -15.35 -7.94
C LEU A 441 -12.15 -14.95 -8.96
N GLY A 442 -11.25 -15.87 -9.28
CA GLY A 442 -9.99 -15.62 -10.00
C GLY A 442 -10.15 -14.93 -11.34
N LYS A 443 -11.17 -15.32 -12.13
CA LYS A 443 -11.48 -14.68 -13.43
C LYS A 443 -11.79 -13.18 -13.35
N LYS A 444 -12.15 -12.67 -12.17
CA LYS A 444 -12.49 -11.24 -11.93
C LYS A 444 -11.36 -10.47 -11.25
N LEU A 445 -10.26 -11.15 -10.92
CA LEU A 445 -9.14 -10.55 -10.23
C LEU A 445 -8.12 -10.01 -11.22
N CYS A 446 -7.70 -8.76 -11.02
CA CYS A 446 -6.59 -8.17 -11.75
C CYS A 446 -5.24 -8.42 -11.09
N TYR A 447 -5.19 -8.45 -9.76
CA TYR A 447 -3.95 -8.76 -9.05
C TYR A 447 -4.18 -9.16 -7.59
N VAL A 448 -3.17 -9.84 -7.02
CA VAL A 448 -3.03 -10.12 -5.58
C VAL A 448 -1.86 -9.31 -5.04
N GLN A 449 -2.12 -8.42 -4.08
CA GLN A 449 -1.12 -7.58 -3.42
C GLN A 449 -0.75 -8.19 -2.06
N PHE A 450 0.55 -8.25 -1.78
CA PHE A 450 1.09 -8.65 -0.48
C PHE A 450 1.57 -7.42 0.32
N PRO A 451 1.60 -7.47 1.66
CA PRO A 451 2.23 -6.43 2.48
C PRO A 451 3.72 -6.29 2.16
N GLN A 452 4.20 -5.05 2.07
CA GLN A 452 5.64 -4.79 2.03
C GLN A 452 6.18 -4.77 3.45
N ARG A 453 7.18 -5.61 3.71
CA ARG A 453 7.85 -5.69 5.00
C ARG A 453 9.33 -5.44 4.82
N PHE A 454 9.97 -4.87 5.83
CA PHE A 454 11.38 -4.49 5.74
C PHE A 454 12.21 -5.09 6.87
N ASP A 455 13.43 -5.48 6.54
CA ASP A 455 14.47 -5.86 7.49
C ASP A 455 15.33 -4.63 7.86
N GLY A 456 16.22 -4.79 8.84
CA GLY A 456 17.18 -3.74 9.22
C GLY A 456 16.56 -2.53 9.96
N ILE A 457 15.31 -2.66 10.42
CA ILE A 457 14.63 -1.60 11.18
C ILE A 457 15.14 -1.61 12.63
N ASP A 458 15.47 -0.42 13.16
CA ASP A 458 15.78 -0.23 14.60
C ASP A 458 14.67 -0.85 15.48
N ARG A 459 15.02 -1.35 16.66
CA ARG A 459 14.06 -1.87 17.65
C ARG A 459 12.97 -0.86 17.97
N HIS A 460 13.34 0.42 17.97
CA HIS A 460 12.38 1.48 18.19
C HIS A 460 11.72 1.94 16.90
N ASP A 461 12.13 1.59 15.68
CA ASP A 461 11.57 2.08 14.40
C ASP A 461 11.35 3.60 14.33
N ARG A 462 12.29 4.45 14.80
CA ARG A 462 12.10 5.92 14.96
C ARG A 462 11.44 6.66 13.79
N TYR A 463 11.62 6.17 12.57
CA TYR A 463 11.13 6.81 11.34
C TYR A 463 9.85 6.16 10.79
N ALA A 464 9.20 5.28 11.56
CA ALA A 464 7.97 4.58 11.19
C ALA A 464 8.07 3.89 9.82
N ASN A 465 9.21 3.23 9.56
CA ASN A 465 9.51 2.59 8.28
C ASN A 465 8.62 1.37 8.05
N ARG A 466 8.09 0.73 9.10
CA ARG A 466 7.17 -0.41 8.97
C ARG A 466 5.84 -0.03 8.31
N ASN A 467 5.40 1.21 8.47
CA ASN A 467 4.13 1.73 7.92
C ASN A 467 2.93 0.80 8.18
N THR A 468 2.83 0.29 9.42
CA THR A 468 1.83 -0.74 9.81
C THR A 468 0.40 -0.23 9.67
N VAL A 469 0.12 1.05 9.94
CA VAL A 469 -1.23 1.61 9.76
C VAL A 469 -1.71 1.46 8.31
N PHE A 470 -0.85 1.73 7.33
CA PHE A 470 -1.22 1.60 5.93
C PHE A 470 -1.43 0.14 5.51
N PHE A 471 -0.51 -0.76 5.85
CA PHE A 471 -0.56 -2.16 5.41
C PHE A 471 -1.52 -3.03 6.25
N ASP A 472 -1.63 -2.79 7.56
CA ASP A 472 -2.38 -3.66 8.47
C ASP A 472 -3.79 -3.15 8.81
N ILE A 473 -4.08 -1.87 8.55
CA ILE A 473 -5.41 -1.25 8.78
C ILE A 473 -6.03 -0.85 7.44
N ASN A 474 -5.42 0.11 6.74
CA ASN A 474 -6.04 0.71 5.54
C ASN A 474 -6.26 -0.32 4.43
N MET A 475 -5.23 -1.11 4.09
CA MET A 475 -5.31 -2.10 3.01
C MET A 475 -6.36 -3.20 3.26
N LYS A 476 -6.52 -3.64 4.51
CA LYS A 476 -7.59 -4.59 4.90
C LYS A 476 -8.98 -3.98 4.74
N GLY A 477 -9.13 -2.68 5.05
CA GLY A 477 -10.35 -1.91 4.79
C GLY A 477 -10.72 -1.89 3.31
N LEU A 478 -9.75 -1.58 2.45
CA LEU A 478 -9.95 -1.54 0.99
C LEU A 478 -10.28 -2.91 0.38
N ASP A 479 -9.68 -3.97 0.93
CA ASP A 479 -9.94 -5.35 0.48
C ASP A 479 -11.41 -5.74 0.62
N GLY A 480 -12.12 -5.17 1.60
CA GLY A 480 -13.56 -5.38 1.81
C GLY A 480 -14.47 -4.69 0.79
N ILE A 481 -13.94 -3.73 0.02
CA ILE A 481 -14.70 -2.94 -0.95
C ILE A 481 -14.47 -3.47 -2.36
N GLN A 482 -13.33 -3.15 -2.97
CA GLN A 482 -12.98 -3.57 -4.33
C GLN A 482 -11.60 -4.24 -4.40
N GLY A 483 -10.78 -4.09 -3.36
CA GLY A 483 -9.44 -4.63 -3.29
C GLY A 483 -8.40 -3.56 -2.93
N PRO A 484 -7.18 -3.94 -2.51
CA PRO A 484 -6.10 -3.02 -2.19
C PRO A 484 -5.59 -2.25 -3.42
N VAL A 485 -4.99 -1.07 -3.20
CA VAL A 485 -4.27 -0.36 -4.27
C VAL A 485 -2.92 -1.04 -4.57
N TYR A 486 -2.45 -0.93 -5.81
CA TYR A 486 -1.12 -1.41 -6.18
C TYR A 486 -0.03 -0.46 -5.67
N VAL A 487 0.99 -1.02 -5.00
CA VAL A 487 2.03 -0.26 -4.27
C VAL A 487 3.46 -0.48 -4.81
N GLY A 488 3.61 -1.04 -6.01
CA GLY A 488 4.88 -1.03 -6.74
C GLY A 488 5.77 -2.27 -6.62
N THR A 489 5.50 -3.20 -5.68
CA THR A 489 6.24 -4.47 -5.52
C THR A 489 5.36 -5.51 -4.78
N GLY A 490 5.74 -6.80 -4.86
CA GLY A 490 5.07 -7.90 -4.17
C GLY A 490 3.63 -8.13 -4.65
N CYS A 491 3.42 -8.05 -5.97
CA CYS A 491 2.08 -8.06 -6.57
C CYS A 491 2.04 -9.00 -7.78
N VAL A 492 1.10 -9.95 -7.77
CA VAL A 492 0.89 -10.91 -8.87
C VAL A 492 -0.27 -10.44 -9.73
N PHE A 493 0.02 -10.00 -10.95
CA PHE A 493 -0.94 -9.47 -11.91
C PHE A 493 -1.47 -10.55 -12.86
N ASN A 494 -2.73 -10.40 -13.24
CA ASN A 494 -3.33 -11.04 -14.40
C ASN A 494 -2.92 -10.28 -15.67
N ARG A 495 -2.32 -11.00 -16.62
CA ARG A 495 -1.84 -10.45 -17.90
C ARG A 495 -2.94 -9.78 -18.72
N GLN A 496 -4.11 -10.41 -18.83
CA GLN A 496 -5.21 -9.88 -19.61
C GLN A 496 -5.73 -8.55 -19.05
N ALA A 497 -5.71 -8.40 -17.73
CA ALA A 497 -6.07 -7.16 -17.06
C ALA A 497 -5.07 -6.02 -17.39
N LEU A 498 -3.77 -6.32 -17.46
CA LEU A 498 -2.73 -5.37 -17.85
C LEU A 498 -2.78 -4.98 -19.33
N TYR A 499 -3.17 -5.91 -20.21
CA TYR A 499 -3.50 -5.62 -21.62
C TYR A 499 -4.73 -4.70 -21.79
N GLY A 500 -5.46 -4.47 -20.70
CA GLY A 500 -6.56 -3.55 -20.63
C GLY A 500 -7.86 -4.12 -21.20
N TYR A 501 -8.02 -5.44 -21.19
CA TYR A 501 -9.32 -6.06 -21.37
C TYR A 501 -10.22 -5.77 -20.16
N ASP A 502 -11.54 -5.81 -20.40
CA ASP A 502 -12.53 -5.69 -19.34
C ASP A 502 -12.71 -7.04 -18.63
N PRO A 503 -13.07 -7.05 -17.33
CA PRO A 503 -13.33 -8.29 -16.63
C PRO A 503 -14.52 -9.03 -17.27
N PRO A 504 -14.51 -10.38 -17.27
CA PRO A 504 -15.59 -11.17 -17.85
C PRO A 504 -16.94 -10.84 -17.20
N VAL A 505 -17.98 -10.70 -18.02
CA VAL A 505 -19.33 -10.36 -17.57
C VAL A 505 -19.87 -11.50 -16.73
N SER A 506 -20.37 -11.21 -15.53
CA SER A 506 -21.05 -12.22 -14.71
C SER A 506 -22.34 -12.66 -15.39
N GLU A 507 -22.52 -13.96 -15.60
CA GLU A 507 -23.85 -14.52 -15.86
C GLU A 507 -24.78 -14.08 -14.72
N LYS A 508 -25.87 -13.40 -15.05
CA LYS A 508 -26.88 -13.07 -14.06
C LYS A 508 -27.48 -14.39 -13.60
N ARG A 509 -27.42 -14.68 -12.30
CA ARG A 509 -28.24 -15.76 -11.71
C ARG A 509 -29.68 -15.52 -12.15
N PRO A 510 -30.38 -16.51 -12.74
CA PRO A 510 -31.79 -16.36 -13.03
C PRO A 510 -32.49 -15.98 -11.73
N LYS A 511 -33.25 -14.89 -11.75
CA LYS A 511 -34.10 -14.54 -10.60
C LYS A 511 -35.04 -15.73 -10.42
N MET A 512 -34.97 -16.41 -9.28
CA MET A 512 -36.04 -17.33 -8.90
C MET A 512 -37.33 -16.52 -8.83
N THR A 513 -38.20 -16.69 -9.81
CA THR A 513 -39.61 -16.38 -9.66
C THR A 513 -40.17 -17.48 -8.79
N CYS A 514 -40.41 -17.18 -7.52
CA CYS A 514 -41.11 -18.06 -6.61
C CYS A 514 -42.59 -18.10 -7.01
N ASP A 515 -42.94 -19.03 -7.91
CA ASP A 515 -44.32 -19.44 -8.16
C ASP A 515 -44.73 -20.45 -7.08
N CYS A 516 -45.04 -19.97 -5.87
CA CYS A 516 -45.72 -20.78 -4.84
C CYS A 516 -46.22 -19.92 -3.68
N TRP A 517 -47.38 -19.28 -3.85
CA TRP A 517 -48.30 -19.07 -2.71
C TRP A 517 -49.78 -18.99 -3.17
N PRO A 518 -50.74 -19.63 -2.46
CA PRO A 518 -52.17 -19.62 -2.82
C PRO A 518 -52.86 -18.25 -2.64
N SER A 519 -53.90 -18.01 -3.43
CA SER A 519 -54.45 -16.67 -3.76
C SER A 519 -55.32 -15.95 -2.72
N TRP A 520 -55.17 -16.19 -1.41
CA TRP A 520 -56.02 -15.50 -0.41
C TRP A 520 -55.30 -14.43 0.43
N CYS A 521 -53.96 -14.41 0.55
CA CYS A 521 -53.29 -13.50 1.50
C CYS A 521 -52.58 -12.29 0.87
N CYS A 522 -53.19 -11.63 -0.12
CA CYS A 522 -52.65 -10.38 -0.70
C CYS A 522 -53.73 -9.29 -0.84
N CYS A 523 -54.30 -8.86 0.29
CA CYS A 523 -55.07 -7.62 0.39
C CYS A 523 -54.29 -6.60 1.23
N CYS A 524 -53.21 -6.05 0.67
CA CYS A 524 -52.62 -4.75 1.03
C CYS A 524 -51.45 -4.43 0.08
N CYS A 525 -51.73 -4.15 -1.21
CA CYS A 525 -50.92 -3.32 -2.13
C CYS A 525 -51.49 -3.38 -3.55
N GLY A 526 -52.54 -2.59 -3.84
CA GLY A 526 -53.14 -2.47 -5.17
C GLY A 526 -52.74 -1.18 -5.90
N GLY A 527 -51.81 -1.31 -6.85
CA GLY A 527 -51.86 -0.71 -8.20
C GLY A 527 -51.88 0.82 -8.38
N SER A 528 -50.75 1.39 -8.84
CA SER A 528 -50.74 2.70 -9.50
C SER A 528 -50.59 2.58 -11.02
N ARG A 529 -51.70 2.89 -11.71
CA ARG A 529 -51.90 3.00 -13.16
C ARG A 529 -50.97 4.02 -13.83
N LYS A 530 -50.54 3.72 -15.06
CA LYS A 530 -49.99 4.68 -16.04
C LYS A 530 -50.99 5.82 -16.30
N LYS A 531 -50.51 7.08 -16.32
CA LYS A 531 -51.14 8.18 -17.06
C LYS A 531 -50.11 9.15 -17.64
N LYS A 532 -50.30 9.48 -18.91
CA LYS A 532 -49.63 10.54 -19.69
C LYS A 532 -49.99 11.93 -19.15
N SER A 533 -49.06 12.88 -19.15
CA SER A 533 -49.41 14.31 -19.28
C SER A 533 -48.30 15.18 -19.90
N LYS A 534 -48.64 15.69 -21.09
CA LYS A 534 -48.36 17.00 -21.73
C LYS A 534 -47.23 17.91 -21.20
N THR A 535 -46.43 18.34 -22.18
CA THR A 535 -45.59 19.54 -22.23
C THR A 535 -46.41 20.84 -22.04
N LYS A 536 -45.91 21.79 -21.23
CA LYS A 536 -45.92 23.24 -21.52
C LYS A 536 -45.01 24.06 -20.58
N SER A 537 -44.02 24.71 -21.20
CA SER A 537 -43.67 26.14 -21.08
C SER A 537 -42.91 26.71 -19.87
N LYS A 538 -41.63 27.03 -20.18
CA LYS A 538 -40.92 28.32 -20.07
C LYS A 538 -40.19 28.72 -18.78
N LYS A 539 -38.86 28.77 -18.99
CA LYS A 539 -37.95 29.94 -18.84
C LYS A 539 -37.55 30.35 -17.42
N GLY A 540 -36.25 30.19 -17.17
CA GLY A 540 -35.43 31.36 -16.88
C GLY A 540 -34.33 31.17 -15.85
N LEU A 541 -33.23 30.46 -16.18
CA LEU A 541 -31.88 30.77 -15.65
C LEU A 541 -30.77 29.96 -16.34
N SER A 542 -30.55 30.14 -17.64
CA SER A 542 -29.32 29.61 -18.30
C SER A 542 -28.91 30.41 -19.54
N ARG A 543 -29.28 31.70 -19.59
CA ARG A 543 -28.82 32.63 -20.62
C ARG A 543 -27.77 33.56 -20.00
N LEU A 544 -26.59 33.02 -19.71
CA LEU A 544 -25.42 33.87 -19.44
C LEU A 544 -24.05 33.24 -19.76
N LEU A 545 -23.97 32.11 -20.45
CA LEU A 545 -22.74 31.72 -21.15
C LEU A 545 -23.12 31.08 -22.49
N GLY A 546 -23.46 31.93 -23.46
CA GLY A 546 -23.65 31.53 -24.85
C GLY A 546 -22.56 32.17 -25.69
N GLY A 547 -21.82 31.34 -26.43
CA GLY A 547 -21.08 31.77 -27.62
C GLY A 547 -19.64 31.30 -27.65
N LEU A 548 -19.40 30.12 -28.24
CA LEU A 548 -18.59 29.97 -29.45
C LEU A 548 -18.43 28.49 -29.82
N TYR A 549 -18.38 28.24 -31.13
CA TYR A 549 -18.13 26.98 -31.85
C TYR A 549 -19.30 26.05 -32.22
N ASN A 550 -19.79 26.28 -33.45
CA ASN A 550 -20.47 25.30 -34.29
C ASN A 550 -19.44 24.46 -35.08
N LYS A 551 -19.52 23.12 -35.06
CA LYS A 551 -19.57 22.29 -36.28
C LYS A 551 -19.97 20.83 -36.04
N LYS A 552 -21.10 20.48 -36.66
CA LYS A 552 -21.65 19.17 -37.09
C LYS A 552 -20.79 17.90 -36.89
N LYS A 553 -21.40 16.89 -36.24
CA LYS A 553 -21.25 15.47 -36.62
C LYS A 553 -22.63 14.79 -36.57
N LYS A 554 -23.04 14.24 -37.71
CA LYS A 554 -24.27 13.46 -37.93
C LYS A 554 -24.02 12.06 -37.35
N MET A 555 -24.87 11.60 -36.43
CA MET A 555 -24.86 10.23 -35.90
C MET A 555 -26.18 9.58 -36.31
N MET A 556 -26.11 8.52 -37.11
CA MET A 556 -27.26 7.75 -37.58
C MET A 556 -27.29 6.46 -36.77
N GLY A 557 -28.21 6.37 -35.81
CA GLY A 557 -28.54 5.13 -35.13
C GLY A 557 -29.75 4.50 -35.83
N LYS A 558 -29.60 3.29 -36.36
CA LYS A 558 -30.72 2.44 -36.80
C LYS A 558 -30.80 1.23 -35.88
N THR A 559 -31.94 1.14 -35.21
CA THR A 559 -32.39 0.02 -34.39
C THR A 559 -33.16 -0.93 -35.31
N TYR A 560 -32.80 -2.22 -35.35
CA TYR A 560 -33.55 -3.24 -36.07
C TYR A 560 -34.32 -4.13 -35.09
N THR A 561 -35.64 -4.15 -35.25
CA THR A 561 -36.53 -5.15 -34.68
C THR A 561 -36.97 -6.13 -35.75
N ARG A 562 -36.85 -7.40 -35.40
CA ARG A 562 -37.22 -8.66 -36.07
C ARG A 562 -38.62 -8.70 -36.69
N LYS A 563 -38.75 -9.31 -37.87
CA LYS A 563 -39.99 -9.92 -38.37
C LYS A 563 -39.68 -11.11 -39.29
N GLU A 564 -40.49 -12.17 -39.16
CA GLU A 564 -40.35 -13.49 -39.78
C GLU A 564 -41.09 -13.65 -41.13
N SER A 565 -40.58 -14.61 -41.92
CA SER A 565 -41.21 -15.50 -42.90
C SER A 565 -41.49 -15.03 -44.34
N GLY A 566 -41.08 -15.87 -45.30
CA GLY A 566 -41.59 -15.96 -46.68
C GLY A 566 -40.52 -16.34 -47.73
N ASN A 567 -40.55 -17.59 -48.22
CA ASN A 567 -39.71 -18.09 -49.31
C ASN A 567 -40.12 -17.49 -50.67
N MET A 568 -39.14 -17.03 -51.48
CA MET A 568 -39.16 -17.11 -52.96
C MET A 568 -37.73 -16.87 -53.48
N PHE A 569 -37.15 -17.86 -54.17
CA PHE A 569 -35.83 -17.77 -54.83
C PHE A 569 -35.93 -16.91 -56.10
N ASP A 570 -34.97 -15.99 -56.32
CA ASP A 570 -34.49 -15.66 -57.68
C ASP A 570 -33.10 -14.97 -57.65
N LEU A 571 -32.14 -15.60 -58.32
CA LEU A 571 -30.95 -15.09 -59.04
C LEU A 571 -30.27 -13.72 -58.73
N GLU A 572 -30.13 -13.29 -57.47
CA GLU A 572 -29.21 -12.18 -57.07
C GLU A 572 -28.01 -12.65 -56.21
N GLU A 573 -27.82 -13.96 -56.03
CA GLU A 573 -26.93 -14.56 -55.02
C GLU A 573 -25.45 -14.73 -55.43
N ILE A 574 -25.01 -14.13 -56.54
CA ILE A 574 -23.58 -14.19 -56.97
C ILE A 574 -22.89 -12.83 -56.86
N GLU A 575 -23.61 -11.71 -56.79
CA GLU A 575 -23.01 -10.38 -56.62
C GLU A 575 -22.93 -9.96 -55.12
N GLU A 576 -23.89 -10.37 -54.27
CA GLU A 576 -23.82 -10.17 -52.81
C GLU A 576 -22.75 -11.04 -52.11
N GLY A 577 -22.33 -12.15 -52.73
CA GLY A 577 -21.27 -13.02 -52.22
C GLY A 577 -19.86 -12.42 -52.35
N LEU A 578 -19.66 -11.47 -53.27
CA LEU A 578 -18.39 -10.76 -53.46
C LEU A 578 -18.31 -9.48 -52.60
N GLU A 579 -19.42 -8.76 -52.43
CA GLU A 579 -19.47 -7.59 -51.53
C GLU A 579 -19.40 -7.98 -50.04
N GLY A 580 -20.01 -9.12 -49.66
CA GLY A 580 -19.90 -9.67 -48.30
C GLY A 580 -18.51 -10.20 -47.96
N TYR A 581 -17.77 -10.71 -48.95
CA TYR A 581 -16.37 -11.12 -48.78
C TYR A 581 -15.45 -9.92 -48.58
N GLU A 582 -15.65 -8.84 -49.36
CA GLU A 582 -14.93 -7.59 -49.18
C GLU A 582 -15.27 -6.90 -47.84
N GLU A 583 -16.53 -6.93 -47.37
CA GLU A 583 -16.90 -6.37 -46.05
C GLU A 583 -16.34 -7.21 -44.89
N LEU A 584 -16.32 -8.54 -45.00
CA LEU A 584 -15.70 -9.42 -44.02
C LEU A 584 -14.19 -9.26 -44.00
N GLU A 585 -13.53 -9.19 -45.16
CA GLU A 585 -12.09 -8.86 -45.25
C GLU A 585 -11.81 -7.46 -44.72
N LYS A 586 -12.60 -6.44 -45.10
CA LYS A 586 -12.47 -5.08 -44.55
C LYS A 586 -12.68 -5.07 -43.04
N SER A 587 -13.63 -5.84 -42.49
CA SER A 587 -13.88 -5.93 -41.04
C SER A 587 -12.76 -6.66 -40.29
N SER A 588 -12.22 -7.74 -40.88
CA SER A 588 -11.08 -8.50 -40.36
C SER A 588 -9.79 -7.69 -40.43
N LEU A 589 -9.53 -7.01 -41.55
CA LEU A 589 -8.42 -6.08 -41.74
C LEU A 589 -8.53 -4.86 -40.82
N MET A 590 -9.74 -4.33 -40.59
CA MET A 590 -9.97 -3.25 -39.62
C MET A 590 -9.78 -3.75 -38.19
N SER A 591 -10.14 -4.99 -37.88
CA SER A 591 -9.88 -5.65 -36.59
C SER A 591 -8.38 -5.83 -36.35
N GLN A 592 -7.64 -6.36 -37.33
CA GLN A 592 -6.18 -6.49 -37.27
C GLN A 592 -5.49 -5.13 -37.13
N LYS A 593 -5.86 -4.12 -37.93
CA LYS A 593 -5.34 -2.75 -37.78
C LYS A 593 -5.62 -2.13 -36.41
N ASN A 594 -6.76 -2.46 -35.80
CA ASN A 594 -7.06 -2.04 -34.44
C ASN A 594 -6.15 -2.73 -33.42
N PHE A 595 -5.87 -4.03 -33.57
CA PHE A 595 -4.90 -4.75 -32.74
C PHE A 595 -3.48 -4.21 -32.91
N GLU A 596 -3.04 -3.91 -34.14
CA GLU A 596 -1.73 -3.31 -34.41
C GLU A 596 -1.60 -1.93 -33.78
N LYS A 597 -2.63 -1.09 -33.91
CA LYS A 597 -2.67 0.22 -33.26
C LYS A 597 -2.66 0.09 -31.73
N ARG A 598 -3.28 -0.94 -31.19
CA ARG A 598 -3.41 -1.15 -29.75
C ARG A 598 -2.15 -1.73 -29.13
N PHE A 599 -1.66 -2.84 -29.67
CA PHE A 599 -0.58 -3.66 -29.12
C PHE A 599 0.79 -3.47 -29.79
N GLY A 600 0.83 -2.94 -31.01
CA GLY A 600 2.05 -2.74 -31.80
C GLY A 600 2.11 -3.65 -33.03
N GLN A 601 3.19 -3.53 -33.80
CA GLN A 601 3.32 -4.12 -35.14
C GLN A 601 3.69 -5.61 -35.15
N SER A 602 4.06 -6.19 -34.00
CA SER A 602 4.48 -7.59 -33.92
C SER A 602 3.27 -8.54 -34.04
N PRO A 603 3.17 -9.34 -35.11
CA PRO A 603 2.08 -10.30 -35.26
C PRO A 603 2.20 -11.46 -34.25
N VAL A 604 3.43 -11.83 -33.89
CA VAL A 604 3.70 -12.87 -32.89
C VAL A 604 3.21 -12.43 -31.52
N PHE A 605 3.49 -11.18 -31.12
CA PHE A 605 2.99 -10.64 -29.87
C PHE A 605 1.46 -10.55 -29.86
N ILE A 606 0.83 -10.07 -30.94
CA ILE A 606 -0.64 -10.01 -31.04
C ILE A 606 -1.24 -11.42 -30.94
N ALA A 607 -0.69 -12.41 -31.63
CA ALA A 607 -1.18 -13.78 -31.55
C ALA A 607 -1.06 -14.35 -30.13
N SER A 608 0.05 -14.06 -29.44
CA SER A 608 0.27 -14.44 -28.04
C SER A 608 -0.74 -13.80 -27.09
N THR A 609 -1.13 -12.53 -27.29
CA THR A 609 -2.09 -11.86 -26.40
C THR A 609 -3.51 -12.42 -26.50
N LEU A 610 -3.87 -13.04 -27.63
CA LEU A 610 -5.17 -13.68 -27.85
C LEU A 610 -5.31 -15.04 -27.17
N MET A 611 -4.22 -15.63 -26.68
CA MET A 611 -4.23 -16.90 -25.93
C MET A 611 -4.50 -16.63 -24.44
N GLU A 612 -5.74 -16.83 -23.99
CA GLU A 612 -6.15 -16.54 -22.60
C GLU A 612 -5.41 -17.40 -21.56
N ASP A 613 -5.23 -18.70 -21.84
CA ASP A 613 -4.54 -19.63 -20.94
C ASP A 613 -3.01 -19.54 -21.01
N GLY A 614 -2.48 -18.66 -21.88
CA GLY A 614 -1.06 -18.46 -22.10
C GLY A 614 -0.39 -19.58 -22.91
N GLY A 615 0.94 -19.62 -22.82
CA GLY A 615 1.78 -20.56 -23.58
C GLY A 615 2.13 -20.10 -24.99
N LEU A 616 2.99 -20.87 -25.65
CA LEU A 616 3.45 -20.63 -27.02
C LEU A 616 2.75 -21.59 -28.00
N PRO A 617 2.47 -21.17 -29.26
CA PRO A 617 1.94 -22.06 -30.28
C PRO A 617 2.90 -23.22 -30.62
N GLU A 618 2.36 -24.40 -30.91
CA GLU A 618 3.15 -25.58 -31.29
C GLU A 618 4.02 -25.32 -32.54
N GLY A 619 5.29 -25.74 -32.51
CA GLY A 619 6.23 -25.59 -33.62
C GLY A 619 7.01 -24.27 -33.69
N THR A 620 7.00 -23.45 -32.63
CA THR A 620 7.78 -22.20 -32.59
C THR A 620 9.29 -22.45 -32.51
N ASN A 621 10.06 -21.82 -33.40
CA ASN A 621 11.52 -21.89 -33.39
C ASN A 621 12.12 -20.85 -32.41
N SER A 622 12.97 -21.32 -31.49
CA SER A 622 13.58 -20.50 -30.42
C SER A 622 14.39 -19.31 -30.95
N THR A 623 15.13 -19.50 -32.06
CA THR A 623 15.96 -18.43 -32.63
C THR A 623 15.12 -17.30 -33.21
N THR A 624 14.00 -17.63 -33.87
CA THR A 624 13.05 -16.63 -34.38
C THR A 624 12.35 -15.89 -33.25
N LEU A 625 12.02 -16.57 -32.14
CA LEU A 625 11.43 -15.92 -30.96
C LEU A 625 12.37 -14.90 -30.33
N ILE A 626 13.68 -15.18 -30.25
CA ILE A 626 14.65 -14.21 -29.71
C ILE A 626 14.74 -12.97 -30.61
N LYS A 627 14.74 -13.13 -31.93
CA LYS A 627 14.75 -11.99 -32.86
C LYS A 627 13.50 -11.12 -32.69
N GLU A 628 12.33 -11.75 -32.54
CA GLU A 628 11.07 -11.05 -32.31
C GLU A 628 11.02 -10.39 -30.94
N ALA A 629 11.56 -11.05 -29.92
CA ALA A 629 11.71 -10.53 -28.56
C ALA A 629 12.57 -9.25 -28.55
N ILE A 630 13.65 -9.18 -29.35
CA ILE A 630 14.45 -7.96 -29.54
C ILE A 630 13.64 -6.86 -30.24
N HIS A 631 12.80 -7.20 -31.23
CA HIS A 631 11.97 -6.22 -31.92
C HIS A 631 10.96 -5.54 -30.98
N VAL A 632 10.27 -6.30 -30.12
CA VAL A 632 9.23 -5.77 -29.21
C VAL A 632 9.79 -4.92 -28.06
N ILE A 633 11.09 -4.96 -27.79
CA ILE A 633 11.76 -4.09 -26.80
C ILE A 633 12.46 -2.87 -27.42
N SER A 634 12.28 -2.63 -28.71
CA SER A 634 12.84 -1.47 -29.41
C SER A 634 12.26 -0.15 -28.90
N CYS A 635 13.04 0.93 -29.00
CA CYS A 635 12.65 2.23 -28.45
C CYS A 635 11.45 2.85 -29.17
N GLY A 636 11.27 2.56 -30.47
CA GLY A 636 10.19 3.07 -31.30
C GLY A 636 8.89 2.26 -31.23
N TYR A 637 8.88 1.12 -30.53
CA TYR A 637 7.73 0.21 -30.53
C TYR A 637 6.46 0.88 -29.95
N GLU A 638 6.61 1.83 -29.03
CA GLU A 638 5.51 2.41 -28.26
C GLU A 638 4.89 3.67 -28.88
N GLU A 639 5.54 4.32 -29.86
CA GLU A 639 5.17 5.67 -30.33
C GLU A 639 3.71 5.79 -30.82
N LYS A 640 3.32 4.87 -31.70
CA LYS A 640 2.00 4.87 -32.37
C LYS A 640 1.00 3.91 -31.74
N THR A 641 1.32 3.43 -30.54
CA THR A 641 0.50 2.44 -29.83
C THR A 641 -0.22 3.05 -28.62
N GLU A 642 -1.06 2.22 -27.98
CA GLU A 642 -1.75 2.55 -26.74
C GLU A 642 -0.96 2.17 -25.47
N TRP A 643 0.26 1.62 -25.62
CA TRP A 643 1.17 1.33 -24.51
C TRP A 643 1.47 2.56 -23.67
N GLY A 644 1.38 2.38 -22.34
CA GLY A 644 1.56 3.43 -21.35
C GLY A 644 0.45 4.48 -21.29
N LYS A 645 -0.39 4.60 -22.32
CA LYS A 645 -1.53 5.54 -22.35
C LYS A 645 -2.78 4.89 -21.78
N GLU A 646 -3.09 3.69 -22.26
CA GLU A 646 -4.29 2.93 -21.89
C GLU A 646 -3.96 1.47 -21.51
N ILE A 647 -2.76 0.99 -21.85
CA ILE A 647 -2.31 -0.40 -21.69
C ILE A 647 -0.99 -0.48 -20.91
N GLY A 648 -0.85 -1.53 -20.10
CA GLY A 648 0.32 -1.76 -19.26
C GLY A 648 0.38 -0.78 -18.08
N TRP A 649 1.59 -0.52 -17.62
CA TRP A 649 1.89 0.52 -16.63
C TRP A 649 1.68 1.90 -17.24
N ILE A 650 0.88 2.73 -16.57
CA ILE A 650 0.43 4.02 -17.10
C ILE A 650 1.53 5.08 -16.93
N TYR A 651 1.83 5.79 -18.01
CA TYR A 651 2.83 6.86 -18.06
C TYR A 651 2.27 8.20 -17.56
N GLY A 652 3.17 9.10 -17.16
CA GLY A 652 2.86 10.50 -16.89
C GLY A 652 2.85 10.92 -15.43
N SER A 653 3.10 9.99 -14.49
CA SER A 653 3.35 10.30 -13.08
C SER A 653 4.59 9.56 -12.58
N VAL A 654 5.25 10.12 -11.57
CA VAL A 654 6.33 9.44 -10.80
C VAL A 654 5.80 8.27 -9.95
N THR A 655 4.49 8.24 -9.67
CA THR A 655 3.81 7.14 -8.97
C THR A 655 2.90 6.40 -9.96
N GLU A 656 3.50 5.71 -10.92
CA GLU A 656 2.75 4.94 -11.94
C GLU A 656 1.99 3.75 -11.33
N ASP A 657 2.42 3.28 -10.16
CA ASP A 657 1.87 2.15 -9.45
C ASP A 657 0.39 2.36 -9.09
N ILE A 658 0.10 3.37 -8.27
CA ILE A 658 -1.27 3.67 -7.86
C ILE A 658 -2.15 4.02 -9.06
N LEU A 659 -1.59 4.72 -10.06
CA LEU A 659 -2.31 5.12 -11.26
C LEU A 659 -2.73 3.90 -12.10
N THR A 660 -1.85 2.91 -12.23
CA THR A 660 -2.13 1.67 -12.96
C THR A 660 -3.22 0.87 -12.26
N GLY A 661 -3.13 0.69 -10.93
CA GLY A 661 -4.18 0.04 -10.14
C GLY A 661 -5.53 0.74 -10.25
N PHE A 662 -5.56 2.07 -10.10
CA PHE A 662 -6.76 2.89 -10.24
C PHE A 662 -7.43 2.72 -11.60
N LYS A 663 -6.65 2.71 -12.69
CA LYS A 663 -7.17 2.53 -14.05
C LYS A 663 -7.81 1.16 -14.23
N MET A 664 -7.21 0.10 -13.69
CA MET A 664 -7.76 -1.26 -13.73
C MET A 664 -9.05 -1.37 -12.90
N HIS A 665 -9.07 -0.82 -11.69
CA HIS A 665 -10.28 -0.77 -10.86
C HIS A 665 -11.42 0.02 -11.52
N CYS A 666 -11.11 1.11 -12.27
CA CYS A 666 -12.11 1.84 -13.05
C CYS A 666 -12.79 1.00 -14.13
N ARG A 667 -12.09 0.03 -14.73
CA ARG A 667 -12.67 -0.94 -15.70
C ARG A 667 -13.58 -1.97 -15.02
N GLY A 668 -13.50 -2.10 -13.69
CA GLY A 668 -14.32 -3.00 -12.89
C GLY A 668 -13.60 -4.26 -12.42
N TRP A 669 -12.29 -4.35 -12.64
CA TRP A 669 -11.47 -5.39 -12.03
C TRP A 669 -11.46 -5.25 -10.51
N LYS A 670 -11.24 -6.37 -9.82
CA LYS A 670 -11.05 -6.43 -8.37
C LYS A 670 -9.64 -6.88 -8.05
N SER A 671 -9.12 -6.49 -6.90
CA SER A 671 -7.86 -7.02 -6.39
C SER A 671 -8.08 -7.69 -5.03
N VAL A 672 -7.07 -8.41 -4.58
CA VAL A 672 -7.08 -9.14 -3.29
C VAL A 672 -5.85 -8.76 -2.49
N TYR A 673 -6.04 -8.59 -1.18
CA TYR A 673 -4.95 -8.44 -0.23
C TYR A 673 -4.65 -9.75 0.49
N CYS A 674 -3.41 -10.26 0.36
CA CYS A 674 -3.00 -11.54 0.97
C CYS A 674 -1.95 -11.29 2.06
N MET A 675 -2.24 -11.76 3.28
CA MET A 675 -1.35 -11.64 4.43
C MET A 675 -1.04 -13.03 5.01
N PRO A 676 -0.04 -13.75 4.47
CA PRO A 676 0.35 -15.04 5.02
C PRO A 676 0.97 -14.93 6.41
N LYS A 677 0.97 -16.05 7.15
CA LYS A 677 1.55 -16.13 8.51
C LYS A 677 3.03 -15.75 8.54
N ARG A 678 3.81 -16.20 7.55
CA ARG A 678 5.17 -15.73 7.29
C ARG A 678 5.10 -14.69 6.19
N ASP A 679 5.60 -13.48 6.45
CA ASP A 679 5.62 -12.41 5.46
C ASP A 679 6.18 -12.91 4.11
N ALA A 680 5.40 -12.73 3.04
CA ALA A 680 5.75 -13.26 1.72
C ALA A 680 7.04 -12.65 1.18
N PHE A 681 7.13 -11.32 1.25
CA PHE A 681 8.21 -10.53 0.70
C PHE A 681 8.80 -9.65 1.79
N LYS A 682 10.13 -9.58 1.81
CA LYS A 682 10.87 -8.67 2.67
C LYS A 682 11.88 -7.89 1.83
N GLY A 683 12.14 -6.65 2.22
CA GLY A 683 13.13 -5.82 1.57
C GLY A 683 13.91 -4.93 2.53
N SER A 684 14.74 -4.04 1.97
CA SER A 684 15.57 -3.14 2.76
C SER A 684 14.90 -1.77 2.92
N ALA A 685 14.73 -1.30 4.15
CA ALA A 685 14.20 0.04 4.43
C ALA A 685 15.30 1.12 4.35
N PRO A 686 14.96 2.37 4.01
CA PRO A 686 15.86 3.50 4.18
C PRO A 686 16.30 3.65 5.65
N ILE A 687 17.59 3.78 5.88
CA ILE A 687 18.20 3.69 7.21
C ILE A 687 18.20 5.07 7.91
N ASN A 688 18.31 6.17 7.14
CA ASN A 688 18.36 7.53 7.66
C ASN A 688 17.09 8.35 7.31
N LEU A 689 16.85 9.41 8.09
CA LEU A 689 15.67 10.26 7.93
C LEU A 689 15.65 11.01 6.59
N SER A 690 16.82 11.42 6.08
CA SER A 690 16.89 12.21 4.85
C SER A 690 16.42 11.39 3.65
N ASP A 691 16.89 10.16 3.50
CA ASP A 691 16.49 9.27 2.41
C ASP A 691 15.01 8.89 2.54
N ARG A 692 14.52 8.69 3.78
CA ARG A 692 13.11 8.46 4.04
C ARG A 692 12.23 9.66 3.64
N LEU A 693 12.64 10.89 3.96
CA LEU A 693 11.90 12.10 3.55
C LEU A 693 11.94 12.32 2.03
N HIS A 694 13.05 12.04 1.37
CA HIS A 694 13.13 12.07 -0.09
C HIS A 694 12.23 11.01 -0.74
N GLN A 695 12.11 9.83 -0.13
CA GLN A 695 11.16 8.82 -0.60
C GLN A 695 9.71 9.31 -0.48
N VAL A 696 9.32 9.87 0.67
CA VAL A 696 7.97 10.42 0.88
C VAL A 696 7.70 11.63 -0.02
N LEU A 697 8.70 12.48 -0.27
CA LEU A 697 8.62 13.59 -1.22
C LEU A 697 8.26 13.10 -2.62
N ARG A 698 8.87 12.00 -3.09
CA ARG A 698 8.58 11.40 -4.40
C ARG A 698 7.15 10.88 -4.48
N TRP A 699 6.67 10.22 -3.44
CA TRP A 699 5.29 9.74 -3.36
C TRP A 699 4.29 10.90 -3.38
N ALA A 700 4.53 11.94 -2.59
CA ALA A 700 3.67 13.12 -2.54
C ALA A 700 3.66 13.88 -3.87
N LEU A 701 4.81 14.01 -4.54
CA LEU A 701 4.91 14.65 -5.85
C LEU A 701 4.12 13.87 -6.91
N GLY A 702 4.25 12.54 -6.94
CA GLY A 702 3.46 11.69 -7.84
C GLY A 702 1.96 11.80 -7.61
N SER A 703 1.50 11.82 -6.36
CA SER A 703 0.09 12.06 -6.01
C SER A 703 -0.40 13.44 -6.51
N VAL A 704 0.39 14.50 -6.36
CA VAL A 704 0.04 15.85 -6.87
C VAL A 704 -0.03 15.86 -8.39
N GLU A 705 0.90 15.19 -9.09
CA GLU A 705 0.84 15.04 -10.55
C GLU A 705 -0.44 14.32 -10.99
N ILE A 706 -0.82 13.23 -10.32
CA ILE A 706 -2.07 12.51 -10.63
C ILE A 706 -3.29 13.41 -10.40
N PHE A 707 -3.32 14.15 -9.29
CA PHE A 707 -4.41 15.07 -8.97
C PHE A 707 -4.63 16.12 -10.07
N LEU A 708 -3.54 16.67 -10.62
CA LEU A 708 -3.59 17.68 -11.67
C LEU A 708 -3.68 17.10 -13.10
N SER A 709 -3.60 15.77 -13.24
CA SER A 709 -3.68 15.08 -14.53
C SER A 709 -5.12 14.81 -14.99
N ARG A 710 -5.26 14.29 -16.22
CA ARG A 710 -6.53 13.75 -16.74
C ARG A 710 -7.11 12.63 -15.86
N HIS A 711 -6.27 11.92 -15.11
CA HIS A 711 -6.61 10.71 -14.36
C HIS A 711 -7.00 10.97 -12.89
N CYS A 712 -7.37 12.20 -12.53
CA CYS A 712 -7.80 12.49 -11.16
C CYS A 712 -9.11 11.75 -10.78
N PRO A 713 -9.17 11.04 -9.63
CA PRO A 713 -10.36 10.31 -9.17
C PRO A 713 -11.65 11.15 -9.05
N LEU A 714 -11.52 12.48 -8.91
CA LEU A 714 -12.64 13.39 -8.77
C LEU A 714 -13.47 13.56 -10.06
N TRP A 715 -12.86 13.49 -11.25
CA TRP A 715 -13.55 13.67 -12.52
C TRP A 715 -13.32 12.54 -13.53
N TYR A 716 -12.36 11.67 -13.30
CA TYR A 716 -12.05 10.56 -14.20
C TYR A 716 -12.86 9.29 -13.87
N GLY A 717 -13.25 8.54 -14.89
CA GLY A 717 -13.81 7.19 -14.72
C GLY A 717 -15.20 7.12 -14.10
N TRP A 718 -16.00 8.19 -14.13
CA TRP A 718 -17.40 8.19 -13.63
C TRP A 718 -18.36 7.33 -14.46
N GLY A 719 -18.03 7.07 -15.73
CA GLY A 719 -18.73 6.06 -16.55
C GLY A 719 -18.24 4.62 -16.33
N GLY A 720 -17.27 4.42 -15.43
CA GLY A 720 -16.68 3.11 -15.14
C GLY A 720 -17.42 2.32 -14.06
N LYS A 721 -16.80 1.25 -13.58
CA LYS A 721 -17.37 0.32 -12.59
C LYS A 721 -16.70 0.45 -11.20
N LEU A 722 -16.07 1.59 -10.91
CA LEU A 722 -15.43 1.86 -9.62
C LEU A 722 -16.48 2.12 -8.53
N LYS A 723 -16.39 1.41 -7.41
CA LYS A 723 -17.30 1.64 -6.26
C LYS A 723 -17.10 3.02 -5.66
N LEU A 724 -18.15 3.59 -5.06
CA LEU A 724 -18.09 4.94 -4.49
C LEU A 724 -17.10 5.03 -3.32
N LEU A 725 -17.13 4.09 -2.37
CA LEU A 725 -16.19 4.07 -1.25
C LEU A 725 -14.73 3.88 -1.72
N GLU A 726 -14.52 3.05 -2.75
CA GLU A 726 -13.22 2.87 -3.39
C GLU A 726 -12.73 4.18 -4.04
N ARG A 727 -13.63 4.91 -4.70
CA ARG A 727 -13.31 6.23 -5.26
C ARG A 727 -12.92 7.23 -4.17
N LEU A 728 -13.60 7.22 -3.03
CA LEU A 728 -13.23 8.05 -1.88
C LEU A 728 -11.84 7.69 -1.36
N ALA A 729 -11.49 6.39 -1.30
CA ALA A 729 -10.16 5.93 -0.92
C ALA A 729 -9.06 6.40 -1.88
N TYR A 730 -9.28 6.26 -3.19
CA TYR A 730 -8.37 6.79 -4.19
C TYR A 730 -8.26 8.31 -4.09
N THR A 731 -9.38 9.01 -3.86
CA THR A 731 -9.37 10.46 -3.66
C THR A 731 -8.50 10.82 -2.46
N ASN A 732 -8.68 10.15 -1.31
CA ASN A 732 -7.85 10.35 -0.11
C ASN A 732 -6.35 10.18 -0.42
N THR A 733 -6.00 9.09 -1.09
CA THR A 733 -4.60 8.74 -1.43
C THR A 733 -3.96 9.68 -2.46
N ILE A 734 -4.77 10.41 -3.22
CA ILE A 734 -4.27 11.41 -4.18
C ILE A 734 -4.22 12.82 -3.55
N VAL A 735 -5.16 13.17 -2.66
CA VAL A 735 -5.23 14.51 -2.07
C VAL A 735 -4.48 14.67 -0.75
N TYR A 736 -3.99 13.59 -0.13
CA TYR A 736 -3.30 13.68 1.18
C TYR A 736 -2.14 14.70 1.26
N PRO A 737 -1.33 14.96 0.20
CA PRO A 737 -0.26 15.95 0.31
C PRO A 737 -0.80 17.36 0.53
N TRP A 738 -2.01 17.66 0.04
CA TRP A 738 -2.64 18.98 0.16
C TRP A 738 -3.03 19.32 1.60
N THR A 739 -3.21 18.31 2.45
CA THR A 739 -3.44 18.49 3.89
C THR A 739 -2.21 19.11 4.60
N SER A 740 -1.03 19.17 3.95
CA SER A 740 0.14 19.88 4.47
C SER A 740 -0.07 21.39 4.65
N ILE A 741 -0.82 22.04 3.76
CA ILE A 741 -1.07 23.50 3.79
C ILE A 741 -1.88 23.89 5.04
N PRO A 742 -3.07 23.30 5.32
CA PRO A 742 -3.77 23.58 6.55
C PRO A 742 -3.00 23.07 7.78
N LEU A 743 -2.22 21.99 7.68
CA LEU A 743 -1.38 21.51 8.78
C LEU A 743 -0.34 22.53 9.22
N ILE A 744 0.43 23.11 8.30
CA ILE A 744 1.44 24.11 8.67
C ILE A 744 0.80 25.38 9.24
N ALA A 745 -0.33 25.81 8.69
CA ALA A 745 -1.08 26.94 9.22
C ALA A 745 -1.57 26.64 10.66
N TYR A 746 -2.19 25.48 10.88
CA TYR A 746 -2.71 25.08 12.18
C TYR A 746 -1.62 24.91 13.23
N CYS A 747 -0.46 24.34 12.87
CA CYS A 747 0.70 24.20 13.78
C CYS A 747 1.39 25.53 14.13
N THR A 748 1.09 26.61 13.39
CA THR A 748 1.63 27.95 13.63
C THR A 748 0.68 28.81 14.46
N ILE A 749 -0.63 28.49 14.48
CA ILE A 749 -1.64 29.27 15.19
C ILE A 749 -1.72 28.80 16.66
N PRO A 750 -1.51 29.68 17.65
CA PRO A 750 -1.88 29.37 19.03
C PRO A 750 -3.42 29.33 19.11
N ALA A 751 -3.99 28.18 19.46
CA ALA A 751 -5.44 28.02 19.44
C ALA A 751 -6.13 29.07 20.30
N LEU A 752 -7.20 29.63 19.75
CA LEU A 752 -8.02 30.66 20.38
C LEU A 752 -9.33 30.03 20.87
N ASN A 753 -9.64 30.34 22.13
CA ASN A 753 -10.96 30.43 22.76
C ASN A 753 -11.34 29.33 23.78
N ASN A 754 -11.65 29.75 25.02
CA ASN A 754 -12.00 28.89 26.17
C ASN A 754 -13.49 28.51 26.24
N LEU A 755 -14.34 28.99 25.32
CA LEU A 755 -15.80 28.85 25.39
C LEU A 755 -16.37 27.56 24.77
N ALA A 756 -15.53 26.72 24.14
CA ALA A 756 -15.95 25.50 23.43
C ALA A 756 -15.73 24.19 24.22
N SER A 757 -15.54 24.25 25.55
CA SER A 757 -14.92 23.16 26.33
C SER A 757 -15.65 21.81 26.27
N ILE A 758 -16.98 21.78 26.26
CA ILE A 758 -17.76 20.52 26.29
C ILE A 758 -17.68 19.77 24.96
N TRP A 759 -17.92 20.46 23.84
CA TRP A 759 -17.83 19.83 22.51
C TRP A 759 -16.39 19.45 22.15
N PHE A 760 -15.43 20.24 22.61
CA PHE A 760 -14.01 19.91 22.49
C PHE A 760 -13.67 18.63 23.28
N LEU A 761 -14.10 18.53 24.54
CA LEU A 761 -13.89 17.33 25.36
C LEU A 761 -14.57 16.09 24.75
N ALA A 762 -15.82 16.23 24.27
CA ALA A 762 -16.53 15.16 23.61
C ALA A 762 -15.81 14.67 22.34
N LEU A 763 -15.30 15.61 21.52
CA LEU A 763 -14.51 15.28 20.34
C LEU A 763 -13.23 14.53 20.74
N PHE A 764 -12.52 15.01 21.76
CA PHE A 764 -11.30 14.38 22.28
C PHE A 764 -11.52 12.94 22.73
N LEU A 765 -12.54 12.69 23.54
CA LEU A 765 -12.88 11.35 24.00
C LEU A 765 -13.29 10.45 22.84
N SER A 766 -14.05 10.97 21.87
CA SER A 766 -14.46 10.20 20.69
C SER A 766 -13.25 9.78 19.82
N ILE A 767 -12.25 10.65 19.65
CA ILE A 767 -11.02 10.34 18.89
C ILE A 767 -10.26 9.18 19.54
N ILE A 768 -10.07 9.26 20.86
CA ILE A 768 -9.35 8.22 21.63
C ILE A 768 -10.12 6.89 21.56
N ALA A 769 -11.45 6.93 21.73
CA ALA A 769 -12.29 5.75 21.64
C ALA A 769 -12.21 5.09 20.25
N THR A 770 -12.29 5.87 19.16
CA THR A 770 -12.10 5.36 17.79
C THR A 770 -10.73 4.72 17.64
N GLY A 771 -9.66 5.39 18.08
CA GLY A 771 -8.29 4.88 17.95
C GLY A 771 -8.07 3.55 18.69
N ILE A 772 -8.59 3.41 19.92
CA ILE A 772 -8.46 2.16 20.68
C ILE A 772 -9.20 1.01 19.99
N LEU A 773 -10.39 1.26 19.45
CA LEU A 773 -11.16 0.24 18.71
C LEU A 773 -10.45 -0.17 17.42
N GLU A 774 -9.93 0.80 16.65
CA GLU A 774 -9.16 0.57 15.43
C GLU A 774 -7.92 -0.30 15.68
N LEU A 775 -7.22 -0.05 16.79
CA LEU A 775 -6.05 -0.84 17.20
C LEU A 775 -6.42 -2.25 17.67
N ARG A 776 -7.59 -2.41 18.29
CA ARG A 776 -8.03 -3.70 18.83
C ARG A 776 -8.28 -4.73 17.74
N TRP A 777 -8.98 -4.37 16.67
CA TRP A 777 -9.27 -5.33 15.59
C TRP A 777 -8.07 -5.53 14.66
N SER A 778 -7.24 -4.50 14.46
CA SER A 778 -6.09 -4.59 13.57
C SER A 778 -4.89 -5.32 14.16
N GLY A 779 -4.79 -5.37 15.50
CA GLY A 779 -3.64 -5.96 16.21
C GLY A 779 -2.38 -5.10 16.16
N VAL A 780 -2.49 -3.84 15.74
CA VAL A 780 -1.36 -2.89 15.68
C VAL A 780 -1.06 -2.35 17.07
N SER A 781 0.23 -2.22 17.41
CA SER A 781 0.64 -1.66 18.69
C SER A 781 0.32 -0.17 18.78
N ILE A 782 -0.06 0.32 19.97
CA ILE A 782 -0.30 1.75 20.22
C ILE A 782 0.95 2.60 19.93
N GLU A 783 2.14 2.03 20.15
CA GLU A 783 3.41 2.68 19.86
C GLU A 783 3.60 2.88 18.36
N ASP A 784 3.38 1.84 17.54
CA ASP A 784 3.50 1.94 16.08
C ASP A 784 2.47 2.92 15.50
N TRP A 785 1.24 2.92 16.02
CA TRP A 785 0.20 3.86 15.62
C TRP A 785 0.59 5.31 15.93
N TRP A 786 1.00 5.60 17.17
CA TRP A 786 1.43 6.94 17.55
C TRP A 786 2.63 7.40 16.72
N ARG A 787 3.57 6.50 16.43
CA ARG A 787 4.77 6.81 15.64
C ARG A 787 4.43 7.10 14.18
N ASN A 788 3.45 6.40 13.63
CA ASN A 788 2.90 6.71 12.31
C ASN A 788 2.27 8.12 12.28
N GLU A 789 1.49 8.50 13.29
CA GLU A 789 0.92 9.86 13.40
C GLU A 789 2.00 10.94 13.52
N GLN A 790 3.03 10.72 14.34
CA GLN A 790 4.18 11.63 14.43
C GLN A 790 4.87 11.79 13.08
N PHE A 791 5.11 10.68 12.37
CA PHE A 791 5.75 10.71 11.06
C PHE A 791 4.87 11.36 9.99
N TRP A 792 3.55 11.18 10.04
CA TRP A 792 2.58 11.88 9.19
C TRP A 792 2.67 13.40 9.38
N VAL A 793 2.75 13.90 10.62
CA VAL A 793 2.95 15.34 10.89
C VAL A 793 4.30 15.83 10.36
N ILE A 794 5.38 15.08 10.60
CA ILE A 794 6.73 15.43 10.11
C ILE A 794 6.73 15.50 8.58
N GLY A 795 6.20 14.49 7.89
CA GLY A 795 6.09 14.45 6.44
C GLY A 795 5.19 15.58 5.90
N GLY A 796 4.09 15.87 6.59
CA GLY A 796 3.17 16.97 6.27
C GLY A 796 3.83 18.35 6.30
N VAL A 797 4.56 18.66 7.38
CA VAL A 797 5.25 19.95 7.53
C VAL A 797 6.46 20.08 6.58
N SER A 798 7.04 18.96 6.15
CA SER A 798 8.23 18.94 5.29
C SER A 798 7.93 18.50 3.86
N ALA A 799 8.11 17.20 3.58
CA ALA A 799 8.08 16.60 2.25
C ALA A 799 6.79 16.90 1.48
N HIS A 800 5.62 16.78 2.11
CA HIS A 800 4.34 17.02 1.44
C HIS A 800 4.19 18.48 1.00
N LEU A 801 4.59 19.42 1.87
CA LEU A 801 4.53 20.85 1.56
C LEU A 801 5.39 21.20 0.34
N PHE A 802 6.64 20.74 0.33
CA PHE A 802 7.54 20.91 -0.82
C PHE A 802 7.00 20.24 -2.09
N ALA A 803 6.45 19.03 -1.97
CA ALA A 803 5.87 18.31 -3.10
C ALA A 803 4.69 19.06 -3.74
N VAL A 804 3.81 19.67 -2.94
CA VAL A 804 2.67 20.45 -3.46
C VAL A 804 3.16 21.64 -4.28
N PHE A 805 4.12 22.41 -3.75
CA PHE A 805 4.69 23.54 -4.49
C PHE A 805 5.47 23.11 -5.74
N GLN A 806 6.28 22.06 -5.64
CA GLN A 806 7.02 21.52 -6.78
C GLN A 806 6.08 20.96 -7.86
N GLY A 807 5.06 20.21 -7.49
CA GLY A 807 4.07 19.65 -8.41
C GLY A 807 3.26 20.74 -9.11
N LEU A 808 2.85 21.79 -8.39
CA LEU A 808 2.21 22.97 -8.98
C LEU A 808 3.11 23.67 -10.00
N LEU A 809 4.37 23.93 -9.65
CA LEU A 809 5.34 24.55 -10.56
C LEU A 809 5.59 23.67 -11.79
N LYS A 810 5.71 22.36 -11.61
CA LYS A 810 5.93 21.43 -12.72
C LYS A 810 4.76 21.41 -13.69
N VAL A 811 3.52 21.30 -13.19
CA VAL A 811 2.33 21.23 -14.06
C VAL A 811 2.01 22.58 -14.70
N LEU A 812 2.19 23.69 -13.99
CA LEU A 812 1.86 25.03 -14.49
C LEU A 812 2.96 25.64 -15.36
N ALA A 813 4.25 25.40 -15.03
CA ALA A 813 5.39 26.00 -15.71
C ALA A 813 6.23 25.01 -16.54
N GLY A 814 5.89 23.72 -16.57
CA GLY A 814 6.57 22.71 -17.38
C GLY A 814 8.01 22.39 -16.93
N VAL A 815 8.38 22.74 -15.70
CA VAL A 815 9.75 22.53 -15.17
C VAL A 815 9.94 21.07 -14.75
N ASP A 816 10.78 20.33 -15.48
CA ASP A 816 11.11 18.95 -15.14
C ASP A 816 11.90 18.86 -13.84
N THR A 817 11.35 18.13 -12.86
CA THR A 817 12.03 17.82 -11.61
C THR A 817 12.97 16.63 -11.81
N ASN A 818 14.28 16.86 -11.68
CA ASN A 818 15.27 15.78 -11.72
C ASN A 818 15.02 14.78 -10.58
N PHE A 819 14.87 13.51 -10.94
CA PHE A 819 14.59 12.41 -10.03
C PHE A 819 15.90 11.76 -9.57
N THR A 820 16.10 11.64 -8.26
CA THR A 820 17.24 10.93 -7.66
C THR A 820 16.74 9.67 -6.95
N VAL A 821 17.33 8.52 -7.29
CA VAL A 821 17.09 7.25 -6.58
C VAL A 821 17.79 7.33 -5.23
N THR A 822 17.06 7.02 -4.17
CA THR A 822 17.60 6.94 -2.79
C THR A 822 18.43 5.68 -2.64
N SER A 823 19.68 5.79 -2.16
CA SER A 823 20.53 4.64 -1.84
C SER A 823 19.89 3.82 -0.73
N LYS A 824 19.77 2.51 -0.91
CA LYS A 824 19.26 1.56 0.10
C LYS A 824 20.34 0.62 0.65
N ALA A 825 21.61 0.89 0.34
CA ALA A 825 22.73 0.12 0.87
C ALA A 825 22.85 0.34 2.38
N ALA A 826 22.95 -0.75 3.14
CA ALA A 826 23.43 -0.75 4.51
C ALA A 826 24.91 -1.13 4.47
N ASP A 827 25.82 -0.21 4.84
CA ASP A 827 27.19 -0.63 5.14
C ASP A 827 27.18 -1.39 6.47
N ASP A 828 27.97 -2.48 6.57
CA ASP A 828 28.07 -3.42 7.69
C ASP A 828 28.51 -2.78 9.05
N ALA A 829 28.62 -1.46 9.11
CA ALA A 829 28.92 -0.70 10.32
C ALA A 829 27.66 -0.54 11.20
N GLU A 830 27.36 -1.57 11.98
CA GLU A 830 26.64 -1.56 13.27
C GLU A 830 25.83 -0.28 13.57
N PHE A 831 24.70 -0.09 12.87
CA PHE A 831 23.73 1.02 13.05
C PHE A 831 24.30 2.46 13.05
N GLY A 832 25.57 2.68 12.68
CA GLY A 832 26.21 3.99 12.76
C GLY A 832 25.56 5.02 11.83
N GLU A 833 25.13 4.57 10.66
CA GLU A 833 24.49 5.41 9.64
C GLU A 833 23.03 5.77 9.94
N LEU A 834 22.35 5.00 10.81
CA LEU A 834 20.98 5.30 11.26
C LEU A 834 20.90 6.65 12.02
N TYR A 835 22.05 7.09 12.53
CA TYR A 835 22.25 8.34 13.25
C TYR A 835 22.94 9.43 12.42
N LEU A 836 23.31 9.17 11.16
CA LEU A 836 23.89 10.20 10.29
C LEU A 836 22.80 11.16 9.84
N PHE A 837 22.86 12.37 10.39
CA PHE A 837 21.95 13.44 10.05
C PHE A 837 22.48 14.21 8.83
N LYS A 838 21.87 13.99 7.66
CA LYS A 838 22.14 14.77 6.44
C LYS A 838 21.22 15.99 6.41
N TRP A 839 21.78 17.19 6.51
CA TRP A 839 20.99 18.42 6.41
C TRP A 839 20.46 18.60 4.98
N THR A 840 19.15 18.84 4.86
CA THR A 840 18.47 19.10 3.58
C THR A 840 17.50 20.25 3.75
N THR A 841 17.13 20.89 2.64
CA THR A 841 16.15 21.99 2.64
C THR A 841 14.78 21.56 3.15
N LEU A 842 14.44 20.27 3.07
CA LEU A 842 13.22 19.68 3.61
C LEU A 842 13.09 19.84 5.13
N LEU A 843 14.20 20.05 5.84
CA LEU A 843 14.23 20.15 7.30
C LEU A 843 13.99 21.56 7.84
N ILE A 844 13.99 22.57 6.95
CA ILE A 844 13.82 23.98 7.32
C ILE A 844 12.44 24.25 7.95
N PRO A 845 11.30 23.81 7.37
CA PRO A 845 10.00 24.08 7.99
C PRO A 845 9.81 23.40 9.36
N PRO A 846 10.14 22.10 9.55
CA PRO A 846 10.04 21.47 10.87
C PRO A 846 10.92 22.13 11.94
N THR A 847 12.16 22.50 11.61
CA THR A 847 13.04 23.21 12.56
C THR A 847 12.49 24.58 12.92
N THR A 848 11.99 25.33 11.94
CA THR A 848 11.38 26.65 12.17
C THR A 848 10.14 26.55 13.07
N LEU A 849 9.26 25.57 12.84
CA LEU A 849 8.07 25.34 13.68
C LEU A 849 8.42 24.99 15.12
N ILE A 850 9.45 24.16 15.34
CA ILE A 850 9.91 23.84 16.69
C ILE A 850 10.40 25.10 17.40
N ILE A 851 11.25 25.90 16.75
CA ILE A 851 11.81 27.12 17.35
C ILE A 851 10.71 28.11 17.70
N ILE A 852 9.77 28.37 16.77
CA ILE A 852 8.65 29.29 17.00
C ILE A 852 7.78 28.82 18.17
N ASN A 853 7.42 27.53 18.22
CA ASN A 853 6.60 27.00 19.32
C ASN A 853 7.35 27.01 20.66
N MET A 854 8.65 26.70 20.69
CA MET A 854 9.46 26.78 21.91
C MET A 854 9.56 28.22 22.44
N VAL A 855 9.84 29.19 21.57
CA VAL A 855 9.87 30.62 21.93
C VAL A 855 8.49 31.08 22.40
N GLY A 856 7.42 30.66 21.73
CA GLY A 856 6.04 30.97 22.13
C GLY A 856 5.67 30.44 23.51
N VAL A 857 6.10 29.22 23.85
CA VAL A 857 5.91 28.64 25.20
C VAL A 857 6.65 29.46 26.26
N VAL A 858 7.93 29.77 26.03
CA VAL A 858 8.74 30.55 26.99
C VAL A 858 8.17 31.96 27.18
N ALA A 859 7.82 32.63 26.09
CA ALA A 859 7.22 33.97 26.13
C ALA A 859 5.85 33.97 26.83
N GLY A 860 4.99 33.00 26.53
CA GLY A 860 3.67 32.88 27.15
C GLY A 860 3.74 32.61 28.65
N VAL A 861 4.65 31.75 29.10
CA VAL A 861 4.88 31.50 30.53
C VAL A 861 5.43 32.75 31.23
N SER A 862 6.39 33.45 30.61
CA SER A 862 6.95 34.69 31.16
C SER A 862 5.89 35.79 31.31
N ASP A 863 5.04 35.98 30.31
CA ASP A 863 3.93 36.94 30.34
C ASP A 863 2.90 36.61 31.44
N ALA A 864 2.51 35.34 31.56
CA ALA A 864 1.56 34.92 32.58
C ALA A 864 2.08 35.04 34.03
N ILE A 865 3.39 34.87 34.23
CA ILE A 865 4.03 35.11 35.53
C ILE A 865 3.98 36.60 35.90
N ASN A 866 4.05 37.50 34.92
CA ASN A 866 4.03 38.94 35.16
C ASN A 866 2.62 39.53 35.30
N ASN A 867 1.62 38.96 34.60
CA ASN A 867 0.23 39.46 34.60
C ASN A 867 -0.65 38.86 35.72
N GLY A 868 -0.11 37.98 36.56
CA GLY A 868 -0.79 37.42 37.73
C GLY A 868 -1.69 36.20 37.46
N TYR A 869 -2.42 35.72 38.47
CA TYR A 869 -3.15 34.44 38.39
C TYR A 869 -4.29 34.41 37.36
N GLY A 870 -4.79 35.57 36.91
CA GLY A 870 -5.89 35.67 35.93
C GLY A 870 -5.55 35.17 34.52
N SER A 871 -4.27 35.15 34.14
CA SER A 871 -3.81 34.70 32.81
C SER A 871 -3.57 33.18 32.69
N TRP A 872 -3.63 32.43 33.78
CA TRP A 872 -3.26 31.01 33.80
C TRP A 872 -4.25 30.09 33.07
N GLY A 873 -5.55 30.41 33.13
CA GLY A 873 -6.58 29.64 32.41
C GLY A 873 -6.39 29.67 30.88
N PRO A 874 -6.37 30.86 30.24
CA PRO A 874 -6.09 30.99 28.80
C PRO A 874 -4.70 30.49 28.39
N LEU A 875 -3.71 30.58 29.29
CA LEU A 875 -2.36 30.06 29.05
C LEU A 875 -2.37 28.54 28.90
N PHE A 876 -3.11 27.81 29.74
CA PHE A 876 -3.13 26.34 29.71
C PHE A 876 -3.57 25.80 28.35
N GLY A 877 -4.64 26.38 27.77
CA GLY A 877 -5.08 26.03 26.41
C GLY A 877 -3.99 26.27 25.37
N LYS A 878 -3.37 27.45 25.35
CA LYS A 878 -2.30 27.79 24.39
C LYS A 878 -1.08 26.88 24.53
N LEU A 879 -0.67 26.58 25.77
CA LEU A 879 0.45 25.69 26.04
C LEU A 879 0.16 24.25 25.63
N PHE A 880 -1.08 23.76 25.80
CA PHE A 880 -1.46 22.41 25.39
C PHE A 880 -1.23 22.18 23.90
N PHE A 881 -1.68 23.10 23.03
CA PHE A 881 -1.48 22.97 21.58
C PHE A 881 -0.02 23.14 21.17
N ALA A 882 0.72 24.10 21.75
CA ALA A 882 2.14 24.25 21.47
C ALA A 882 2.93 22.98 21.87
N PHE A 883 2.59 22.40 23.03
CA PHE A 883 3.21 21.16 23.50
C PHE A 883 2.83 19.97 22.62
N TRP A 884 1.60 19.90 22.13
CA TRP A 884 1.16 18.88 21.18
C TRP A 884 2.03 18.87 19.92
N VAL A 885 2.25 20.05 19.32
CA VAL A 885 3.09 20.20 18.11
C VAL A 885 4.52 19.77 18.41
N ILE A 886 5.10 20.23 19.53
CA ILE A 886 6.46 19.84 19.94
C ILE A 886 6.55 18.32 20.18
N LEU A 887 5.54 17.70 20.78
CA LEU A 887 5.50 16.26 21.05
C LEU A 887 5.43 15.44 19.75
N HIS A 888 4.71 15.92 18.74
CA HIS A 888 4.66 15.25 17.42
C HIS A 888 5.98 15.40 16.66
N LEU A 889 6.64 16.55 16.78
CA LEU A 889 7.95 16.80 16.18
C LEU A 889 9.13 16.32 17.04
N TYR A 890 8.86 15.71 18.20
CA TYR A 890 9.91 15.23 19.12
C TYR A 890 10.85 14.17 18.51
N PRO A 891 10.37 13.16 17.75
CA PRO A 891 11.28 12.22 17.08
C PRO A 891 12.22 12.92 16.11
N PHE A 892 11.73 13.95 15.41
CA PHE A 892 12.54 14.79 14.53
C PHE A 892 13.60 15.57 15.32
N LEU A 893 13.20 16.21 16.43
CA LEU A 893 14.14 16.90 17.33
C LEU A 893 15.22 15.95 17.87
N LYS A 894 14.83 14.74 18.29
CA LYS A 894 15.76 13.69 18.73
C LYS A 894 16.69 13.23 17.61
N GLY A 895 16.22 13.22 16.36
CA GLY A 895 17.02 12.98 15.17
C GLY A 895 18.05 14.07 14.91
N LEU A 896 17.66 15.35 15.00
CA LEU A 896 18.56 16.50 14.92
C LEU A 896 19.64 16.48 16.01
N MET A 897 19.28 15.98 17.21
CA MET A 897 20.18 15.79 18.35
C MET A 897 20.99 14.48 18.27
N GLY A 898 20.95 13.75 17.14
CA GLY A 898 21.56 12.45 16.95
C GLY A 898 23.09 12.46 17.10
N ARG A 899 23.58 11.81 18.15
CA ARG A 899 24.96 11.34 18.42
C ARG A 899 26.12 12.22 17.91
N GLN A 900 26.12 13.51 18.24
CA GLN A 900 27.40 14.12 18.63
C GLN A 900 27.73 13.62 20.04
N ASN A 901 28.81 12.87 20.19
CA ASN A 901 29.30 12.28 21.44
C ASN A 901 29.74 13.35 22.50
N ARG A 902 29.16 14.56 22.49
CA ARG A 902 29.62 15.73 23.27
C ARG A 902 28.54 16.64 23.83
N THR A 903 27.30 16.63 23.34
CA THR A 903 26.23 17.48 23.90
C THR A 903 25.26 16.62 24.70
N PRO A 904 25.50 16.41 26.01
CA PRO A 904 24.54 15.70 26.84
C PRO A 904 23.22 16.48 26.80
N THR A 905 22.09 15.78 26.81
CA THR A 905 20.73 16.34 26.89
C THR A 905 20.62 17.40 27.99
N ILE A 906 21.46 17.26 29.01
CA ILE A 906 21.77 18.22 30.08
C ILE A 906 22.10 19.63 29.55
N VAL A 907 22.97 19.80 28.55
CA VAL A 907 23.31 21.12 27.97
C VAL A 907 22.10 21.78 27.33
N VAL A 908 21.26 21.01 26.62
CA VAL A 908 20.02 21.55 26.04
C VAL A 908 19.05 21.97 27.14
N LEU A 909 18.88 21.15 28.18
CA LEU A 909 18.07 21.51 29.36
C LEU A 909 18.59 22.80 30.03
N TRP A 910 19.91 22.92 30.23
CA TRP A 910 20.52 24.14 30.78
C TRP A 910 20.34 25.35 29.86
N SER A 911 20.44 25.19 28.54
CA SER A 911 20.22 26.28 27.58
C SER A 911 18.78 26.78 27.60
N ILE A 912 17.79 25.88 27.71
CA ILE A 912 16.37 26.23 27.84
C ILE A 912 16.13 26.94 29.17
N LEU A 913 16.74 26.46 30.25
CA LEU A 913 16.63 27.07 31.58
C LEU A 913 17.24 28.48 31.59
N LEU A 914 18.43 28.65 31.03
CA LEU A 914 19.10 29.96 30.91
C LEU A 914 18.31 30.92 30.00
N ALA A 915 17.76 30.44 28.87
CA ALA A 915 16.92 31.24 27.99
C ALA A 915 15.62 31.67 28.68
N SER A 916 15.02 30.80 29.50
CA SER A 916 13.83 31.13 30.29
C SER A 916 14.14 32.20 31.35
N ILE A 917 15.27 32.07 32.04
CA ILE A 917 15.74 33.08 33.00
C ILE A 917 16.01 34.41 32.29
N PHE A 918 16.69 34.39 31.14
CA PHE A 918 16.97 35.59 30.35
C PHE A 918 15.68 36.27 29.88
N SER A 919 14.69 35.52 29.40
CA SER A 919 13.39 36.05 29.01
C SER A 919 12.64 36.68 30.19
N LEU A 920 12.65 36.03 31.37
CA LEU A 920 12.05 36.58 32.60
C LEU A 920 12.73 37.88 33.04
N ILE A 921 14.07 37.93 32.97
CA ILE A 921 14.86 39.13 33.29
C ILE A 921 14.54 40.23 32.28
N TRP A 922 14.49 39.91 30.99
CA TRP A 922 14.17 40.86 29.93
C TRP A 922 12.81 41.50 30.16
N VAL A 923 11.74 40.72 30.32
CA VAL A 923 10.38 41.26 30.54
C VAL A 923 10.29 42.11 31.81
N ARG A 924 11.09 41.80 32.84
CA ARG A 924 11.17 42.60 34.08
C ARG A 924 11.94 43.92 33.92
N ILE A 925 12.95 43.94 33.04
CA ILE A 925 13.79 45.12 32.80
C ILE A 925 13.22 46.01 31.70
N ASP A 926 12.45 45.44 30.77
CA ASP A 926 12.05 46.07 29.51
C ASP A 926 11.45 47.47 29.74
N PRO A 927 12.17 48.54 29.36
CA PRO A 927 11.72 49.91 29.56
C PRO A 927 10.59 50.31 28.58
N PHE A 928 10.25 49.46 27.61
CA PHE A 928 9.26 49.74 26.56
C PHE A 928 7.85 49.22 26.87
N LEU A 929 7.65 48.46 27.96
CA LEU A 929 6.32 48.14 28.45
C LEU A 929 5.75 49.35 29.23
N PRO A 930 4.53 49.83 28.91
CA PRO A 930 3.92 50.91 29.67
C PRO A 930 3.75 50.47 31.11
N LYS A 931 4.55 51.04 32.01
CA LYS A 931 4.37 50.86 33.45
C LYS A 931 2.93 51.27 33.76
N GLN A 932 2.13 50.37 34.31
CA GLN A 932 0.84 50.75 34.86
C GLN A 932 1.10 51.82 35.93
N THR A 933 0.88 53.08 35.57
CA THR A 933 0.69 54.14 36.53
C THR A 933 -0.61 53.79 37.23
N GLY A 934 -0.50 53.24 38.44
CA GLY A 934 -1.64 53.16 39.36
C GLY A 934 -2.33 54.52 39.48
N PRO A 935 -3.55 54.57 40.03
CA PRO A 935 -4.25 55.85 40.20
C PRO A 935 -3.33 56.84 40.89
N ILE A 936 -3.30 58.08 40.38
CA ILE A 936 -2.50 59.17 40.94
C ILE A 936 -2.99 59.37 42.38
N LEU A 937 -2.27 58.82 43.35
CA LEU A 937 -2.55 59.01 44.77
C LEU A 937 -2.23 60.46 45.09
N LYS A 938 -3.26 61.31 45.10
CA LYS A 938 -3.20 62.63 45.71
C LYS A 938 -3.11 62.43 47.22
N GLN A 939 -2.08 62.99 47.83
CA GLN A 939 -1.95 63.07 49.27
C GLN A 939 -3.09 63.99 49.78
N CYS A 940 -4.17 63.42 50.32
CA CYS A 940 -5.12 64.23 51.08
C CYS A 940 -4.60 64.44 52.50
N GLY A 941 -4.79 65.65 53.01
CA GLY A 941 -4.42 66.03 54.37
C GLY A 941 -5.24 65.29 55.42
N VAL A 942 -5.03 65.66 56.68
CA VAL A 942 -5.46 64.95 57.92
C VAL A 942 -7.00 64.89 58.13
N GLU A 943 -7.81 65.17 57.11
CA GLU A 943 -9.27 65.00 57.13
C GLU A 943 -9.76 64.07 55.99
N CYS A 944 -8.91 63.10 55.63
CA CYS A 944 -9.28 61.80 55.10
C CYS A 944 -9.06 60.76 56.22
#